data_AF-A0A6M4WU87-F1
#
_entry.id   AF-A0A6M4WU87-F1
#
_cell.length_a   1.000
_cell.length_b   1.000
_cell.length_c   1.000
_cell.angle_alpha   90.00
_cell.angle_beta   90.00
_cell.angle_gamma   90.00
#
_symmetry.space_group_name_H-M   'P 1'
#
loop_
_entity.id
_entity.type
_entity.pdbx_description
1 polymer ?
#
loop_
_entity_poly.entity_id
_entity_poly.type
_entity_poly.pdbx_seq_one_letter_code
_entity_poly.pdbx_strand_id
1 'polypeptide(L)'
;MERASADRTALELLVHGVGGATPEKMLNDPRTVRITGDDTAAVFRRADDVTADTGPADDRGRDAPVPEAYVWSNLTSGNGTRALWLLLLPFMVVNLAHWMRPAAREGIRAVRLYGLLVRLAALSLTVLLVAAACEVALDLTAWQCAGTTACAERHSWLGFLSPAVSDGGWWSLPGRRLALAALVPTALVGLLWYLSHRTWRAYESQEPLDRASEPENGPGHTALRRPGFWYGRRLVARLRAAHTAAGLLTVAAAVGTAAVRQDRRPGGPALLDGLGRLLEASLVAGALATVWVVCRRGRSEHRLDRRIDAHLVHRLPLAALVLLALTLVYAGWERPGWHSEGRLPGDATFGGLALAQGALVIALAVVARVLHHCPRERSAPADSSGATAVERVQLVQQERCALRGLGGPAVAMLACALGGVMSGGVSQRVSDWLDGTGTFLDGPPVLLTWQASVIPVLLVVLLALCGLLGRQTWLLTRAEQDAVGREYGVGPGDPARTRRIARARAMATLTDRGPLLVAVVSTATLLLGAGALVGAFGTGKTPVRATDGAQSFVQGAAQTAQAMGSWLIGLGFVLFVTWGRRAYKDPSARRTIGILWDVGTFWPRAAHPFAPPCYAERAVPDLTWRMASWTRATGGRLVISGHSQGSVLAAAAAWQLKPSDRKRVALLTYGSPIERLYGRWFPAHFGPAALAALHEDIACWRNLYRLTDPIGGPVRLSGDDCGPQVDREPLADPLAYGRTEEHPLPAPILGHSDYQADPAFAEEREMLLGRLRPELPVQRT
;
A
#
# COMPACT_ATOMS: atom_id res chain seq x y z
N MET A 1 44.66 -34.77 20.53
CA MET A 1 45.28 -33.61 19.86
C MET A 1 44.20 -32.79 19.18
N GLU A 2 43.96 -31.61 19.77
CA GLU A 2 43.40 -30.39 19.18
C GLU A 2 42.01 -30.41 18.53
N ARG A 3 40.98 -30.54 19.36
CA ARG A 3 39.80 -29.66 19.23
C ARG A 3 40.07 -28.38 20.01
N ALA A 4 40.97 -27.55 19.48
CA ALA A 4 41.07 -26.17 19.93
C ALA A 4 39.74 -25.48 19.63
N SER A 5 39.16 -24.88 20.67
CA SER A 5 37.96 -24.05 20.65
C SER A 5 38.12 -22.92 19.62
N ALA A 6 37.71 -23.15 18.37
CA ALA A 6 37.68 -22.12 17.35
C ALA A 6 36.60 -21.09 17.72
N ASP A 7 37.00 -19.88 18.08
CA ASP A 7 36.08 -18.75 18.14
C ASP A 7 35.47 -18.58 16.74
N ARG A 8 34.17 -18.89 16.64
CA ARG A 8 33.49 -18.94 15.35
C ARG A 8 33.30 -17.52 14.84
N THR A 9 33.71 -17.26 13.60
CA THR A 9 33.58 -15.97 12.90
C THR A 9 32.21 -15.35 13.16
N ALA A 10 32.19 -14.06 13.50
CA ALA A 10 30.97 -13.30 13.74
C ALA A 10 30.65 -12.40 12.54
N LEU A 11 29.37 -12.30 12.17
CA LEU A 11 28.87 -11.42 11.11
C LEU A 11 27.81 -10.47 11.67
N GLU A 12 27.89 -9.20 11.32
CA GLU A 12 26.80 -8.24 11.46
C GLU A 12 26.22 -7.92 10.08
N LEU A 13 24.95 -8.25 9.84
CA LEU A 13 24.22 -7.91 8.62
C LEU A 13 23.32 -6.70 8.86
N LEU A 14 23.77 -5.53 8.39
CA LEU A 14 23.06 -4.25 8.48
C LEU A 14 22.00 -4.13 7.38
N VAL A 15 20.77 -3.79 7.79
CA VAL A 15 19.64 -3.55 6.89
C VAL A 15 19.09 -2.15 7.16
N HIS A 16 19.23 -1.26 6.19
CA HIS A 16 18.84 0.14 6.33
C HIS A 16 17.32 0.36 6.22
N GLY A 17 16.84 1.51 6.72
CA GLY A 17 15.47 1.99 6.56
C GLY A 17 15.20 2.71 5.24
N VAL A 18 14.06 3.39 5.13
CA VAL A 18 13.70 4.17 3.93
C VAL A 18 14.65 5.35 3.74
N GLY A 19 15.02 5.67 2.50
CA GLY A 19 15.65 6.96 2.18
C GLY A 19 17.05 6.92 1.56
N GLY A 20 17.49 5.75 1.06
CA GLY A 20 18.68 5.66 0.22
C GLY A 20 19.99 5.69 0.98
N ALA A 21 20.10 4.91 2.06
CA ALA A 21 21.40 4.71 2.71
C ALA A 21 22.38 4.10 1.69
N THR A 22 23.59 4.66 1.63
CA THR A 22 24.66 4.14 0.80
C THR A 22 25.46 3.12 1.61
N PRO A 23 26.12 2.16 0.95
CA PRO A 23 26.94 1.19 1.67
C PRO A 23 28.04 1.90 2.49
N GLU A 24 28.56 3.04 2.03
CA GLU A 24 29.58 3.81 2.76
C GLU A 24 29.04 4.34 4.09
N LYS A 25 27.81 4.88 4.08
CA LYS A 25 27.17 5.36 5.31
C LYS A 25 26.86 4.21 6.26
N MET A 26 26.38 3.08 5.75
CA MET A 26 26.03 1.91 6.57
C MET A 26 27.27 1.27 7.20
N LEU A 27 28.35 1.14 6.46
CA LEU A 27 29.59 0.50 6.91
C LEU A 27 30.53 1.49 7.60
N ASN A 28 30.22 2.79 7.58
CA ASN A 28 31.11 3.88 8.01
C ASN A 28 32.51 3.79 7.37
N ASP A 29 32.56 3.47 6.07
CA ASP A 29 33.81 3.34 5.30
C ASP A 29 33.58 3.78 3.84
N PRO A 30 34.37 4.72 3.28
CA PRO A 30 34.24 5.14 1.89
C PRO A 30 34.63 4.06 0.87
N ARG A 31 35.39 3.03 1.26
CA ARG A 31 35.90 1.97 0.39
C ARG A 31 35.02 0.73 0.55
N THR A 32 33.92 0.69 -0.20
CA THR A 32 32.99 -0.46 -0.18
C THR A 32 33.10 -1.31 -1.43
N VAL A 33 32.89 -2.62 -1.29
CA VAL A 33 32.96 -3.60 -2.38
C VAL A 33 31.67 -4.42 -2.39
N ARG A 34 31.04 -4.54 -3.57
CA ARG A 34 29.88 -5.41 -3.78
C ARG A 34 30.31 -6.88 -3.74
N ILE A 35 29.76 -7.64 -2.80
CA ILE A 35 30.06 -9.06 -2.62
C ILE A 35 29.09 -9.94 -3.42
N THR A 36 27.81 -9.58 -3.45
CA THR A 36 26.77 -10.31 -4.19
C THR A 36 25.57 -9.43 -4.49
N GLY A 37 24.73 -9.84 -5.43
CA GLY A 37 23.57 -9.10 -5.92
C GLY A 37 23.84 -8.35 -7.22
N ASP A 38 23.00 -7.36 -7.51
CA ASP A 38 23.04 -6.57 -8.75
C ASP A 38 23.02 -5.06 -8.47
N ASP A 39 22.73 -4.24 -9.48
CA ASP A 39 22.69 -2.78 -9.33
C ASP A 39 21.42 -2.28 -8.58
N THR A 40 20.45 -3.16 -8.37
CA THR A 40 19.16 -2.85 -7.73
C THR A 40 19.14 -3.25 -6.25
N ALA A 41 19.69 -4.40 -5.91
CA ALA A 41 19.87 -4.83 -4.52
C ALA A 41 21.11 -5.70 -4.38
N ALA A 42 21.94 -5.39 -3.40
CA ALA A 42 23.24 -6.03 -3.22
C ALA A 42 23.75 -5.98 -1.78
N VAL A 43 24.66 -6.90 -1.47
CA VAL A 43 25.41 -6.94 -0.21
C VAL A 43 26.80 -6.37 -0.44
N PHE A 44 27.21 -5.47 0.45
CA PHE A 44 28.50 -4.80 0.42
C PHE A 44 29.29 -5.09 1.70
N ARG A 45 30.62 -5.08 1.57
CA ARG A 45 31.58 -5.09 2.69
C ARG A 45 32.54 -3.92 2.55
N ARG A 46 33.28 -3.63 3.63
CA ARG A 46 34.47 -2.78 3.55
C ARG A 46 35.53 -3.47 2.71
N ALA A 47 36.36 -2.72 2.01
CA ALA A 47 37.43 -3.26 1.18
C ALA A 47 38.38 -4.19 1.96
N ASP A 48 38.64 -3.85 3.22
CA ASP A 48 39.53 -4.61 4.11
C ASP A 48 38.88 -5.91 4.65
N ASP A 49 37.57 -6.09 4.47
CA ASP A 49 36.80 -7.23 4.99
C ASP A 49 36.40 -8.25 3.92
N VAL A 50 36.80 -8.04 2.66
CA VAL A 50 36.40 -8.88 1.51
C VAL A 50 36.83 -10.34 1.70
N THR A 51 38.04 -10.56 2.20
CA THR A 51 38.65 -11.89 2.40
C THR A 51 38.28 -12.54 3.74
N ALA A 52 37.43 -11.92 4.56
CA ALA A 52 37.18 -12.38 5.93
C ALA A 52 36.62 -13.83 6.04
N ASP A 53 35.96 -14.34 4.99
CA ASP A 53 35.48 -15.74 4.95
C ASP A 53 36.54 -16.75 4.45
N THR A 54 37.64 -16.29 3.86
CA THR A 54 38.62 -17.12 3.12
C THR A 54 40.07 -16.91 3.54
N GLY A 55 40.35 -15.95 4.44
CA GLY A 55 41.70 -15.61 4.89
C GLY A 55 42.39 -16.69 5.74
N PRO A 56 43.74 -16.62 5.86
CA PRO A 56 44.53 -17.51 6.69
C PRO A 56 44.10 -17.44 8.17
N ALA A 57 44.30 -18.53 8.90
CA ALA A 57 43.73 -18.73 10.24
C ALA A 57 44.20 -17.72 11.30
N ASP A 58 45.33 -17.05 11.09
CA ASP A 58 45.90 -16.05 12.02
C ASP A 58 45.11 -14.72 12.03
N ASP A 59 44.38 -14.38 10.96
CA ASP A 59 43.49 -13.19 10.94
C ASP A 59 42.13 -13.45 11.64
N ARG A 60 41.89 -14.69 12.10
CA ARG A 60 40.64 -15.11 12.77
C ARG A 60 40.57 -14.70 14.24
N GLY A 61 41.56 -13.97 14.74
CA GLY A 61 41.59 -13.35 16.07
C GLY A 61 40.83 -12.03 16.18
N ARG A 62 40.08 -11.59 15.16
CA ARG A 62 39.17 -10.45 15.31
C ARG A 62 38.01 -10.83 16.23
N ASP A 63 38.04 -10.33 17.46
CA ASP A 63 36.88 -10.33 18.36
C ASP A 63 35.66 -9.58 17.76
N ALA A 64 35.92 -8.65 16.83
CA ALA A 64 34.88 -7.83 16.19
C ALA A 64 34.15 -8.54 15.03
N PRO A 65 32.82 -8.38 14.91
CA PRO A 65 32.05 -8.95 13.80
C PRO A 65 32.41 -8.30 12.45
N VAL A 66 32.36 -9.10 11.39
CA VAL A 66 32.48 -8.61 10.00
C VAL A 66 31.18 -7.88 9.62
N PRO A 67 31.22 -6.57 9.31
CA PRO A 67 30.03 -5.83 8.94
C PRO A 67 29.70 -5.98 7.45
N GLU A 68 28.44 -6.32 7.16
CA GLU A 68 27.85 -6.35 5.83
C GLU A 68 26.68 -5.40 5.73
N ALA A 69 26.61 -4.63 4.63
CA ALA A 69 25.48 -3.76 4.35
C ALA A 69 24.63 -4.36 3.22
N TYR A 70 23.38 -4.69 3.51
CA TYR A 70 22.39 -5.01 2.48
C TYR A 70 21.69 -3.73 2.02
N VAL A 71 22.02 -3.30 0.80
CA VAL A 71 21.50 -2.07 0.18
C VAL A 71 20.37 -2.44 -0.78
N TRP A 72 19.16 -2.00 -0.44
CA TRP A 72 17.93 -2.32 -1.19
C TRP A 72 17.22 -1.07 -1.73
N SER A 73 17.79 0.12 -1.49
CA SER A 73 17.20 1.41 -1.82
C SER A 73 16.78 1.55 -3.29
N ASN A 74 17.46 0.92 -4.24
CA ASN A 74 17.11 0.97 -5.66
C ASN A 74 15.86 0.14 -6.01
N LEU A 75 15.41 -0.78 -5.14
CA LEU A 75 14.14 -1.50 -5.33
C LEU A 75 12.93 -0.55 -5.28
N THR A 76 13.00 0.50 -4.46
CA THR A 76 11.94 1.51 -4.32
C THR A 76 12.30 2.81 -5.06
N SER A 77 13.60 3.10 -5.20
CA SER A 77 14.14 4.33 -5.78
C SER A 77 14.58 4.26 -7.27
N GLY A 78 14.50 3.11 -7.96
CA GLY A 78 15.18 2.89 -9.25
C GLY A 78 14.47 3.08 -10.62
N ASN A 79 13.17 3.42 -10.75
CA ASN A 79 12.53 3.46 -12.09
C ASN A 79 11.85 4.78 -12.49
N GLY A 80 12.17 5.29 -13.70
CA GLY A 80 11.60 6.49 -14.32
C GLY A 80 10.09 6.47 -14.60
N THR A 81 9.42 5.34 -14.33
CA THR A 81 7.96 5.19 -14.43
C THR A 81 7.17 5.78 -13.25
N ARG A 82 7.81 6.50 -12.33
CA ARG A 82 7.15 7.06 -11.11
C ARG A 82 6.00 8.02 -11.39
N ALA A 83 5.94 8.69 -12.54
CA ALA A 83 4.78 9.51 -12.89
C ALA A 83 3.50 8.67 -12.98
N LEU A 84 3.61 7.40 -13.44
CA LEU A 84 2.49 6.44 -13.47
C LEU A 84 2.10 5.98 -12.07
N TRP A 85 2.96 6.12 -11.05
CA TRP A 85 2.75 5.52 -9.74
C TRP A 85 1.63 6.20 -8.95
N LEU A 86 1.43 7.50 -9.19
CA LEU A 86 0.30 8.21 -8.63
C LEU A 86 -1.04 7.74 -9.22
N LEU A 87 -1.08 7.35 -10.49
CA LEU A 87 -2.25 6.69 -11.11
C LEU A 87 -2.57 5.36 -10.43
N LEU A 88 -1.54 4.64 -9.96
CA LEU A 88 -1.66 3.35 -9.31
C LEU A 88 -1.90 3.45 -7.79
N LEU A 89 -1.99 4.67 -7.24
CA LEU A 89 -2.14 4.88 -5.79
C LEU A 89 -3.41 4.21 -5.23
N PRO A 90 -4.61 4.32 -5.85
CA PRO A 90 -5.80 3.58 -5.40
C PRO A 90 -5.57 2.06 -5.35
N PHE A 91 -4.81 1.53 -6.33
CA PHE A 91 -4.52 0.10 -6.43
C PHE A 91 -3.56 -0.38 -5.33
N MET A 92 -2.57 0.45 -4.99
CA MET A 92 -1.68 0.20 -3.84
C MET A 92 -2.46 0.20 -2.53
N VAL A 93 -3.31 1.20 -2.32
CA VAL A 93 -4.10 1.39 -1.08
C VAL A 93 -5.10 0.24 -0.88
N VAL A 94 -5.83 -0.19 -1.92
CA VAL A 94 -6.74 -1.35 -1.80
C VAL A 94 -5.97 -2.66 -1.60
N ASN A 95 -4.77 -2.80 -2.17
CA ASN A 95 -3.92 -3.96 -1.91
C ASN A 95 -3.45 -3.99 -0.46
N LEU A 96 -3.13 -2.84 0.13
CA LEU A 96 -2.78 -2.71 1.53
C LEU A 96 -3.94 -3.16 2.45
N ALA A 97 -5.18 -2.75 2.12
CA ALA A 97 -6.37 -3.13 2.88
C ALA A 97 -6.53 -4.64 3.04
N HIS A 98 -6.06 -5.45 2.07
CA HIS A 98 -6.07 -6.91 2.17
C HIS A 98 -5.29 -7.44 3.39
N TRP A 99 -4.14 -6.82 3.66
CA TRP A 99 -3.20 -7.25 4.69
C TRP A 99 -3.54 -6.71 6.07
N MET A 100 -4.38 -5.67 6.14
CA MET A 100 -4.84 -5.01 7.36
C MET A 100 -5.98 -5.75 8.07
N ARG A 101 -6.16 -7.03 7.76
CA ARG A 101 -7.17 -7.88 8.39
C ARG A 101 -6.86 -8.08 9.88
N PRO A 102 -7.89 -8.14 10.75
CA PRO A 102 -7.72 -8.54 12.14
C PRO A 102 -7.09 -9.95 12.26
N ALA A 103 -6.34 -10.18 13.34
CA ALA A 103 -5.82 -11.51 13.67
C ALA A 103 -6.96 -12.42 14.14
N ALA A 104 -7.13 -13.60 13.52
CA ALA A 104 -8.13 -14.59 13.91
C ALA A 104 -7.56 -16.02 13.71
N ARG A 105 -7.85 -16.95 14.64
CA ARG A 105 -7.59 -18.39 14.45
C ARG A 105 -8.80 -19.04 13.76
N GLU A 106 -8.51 -19.81 12.71
CA GLU A 106 -9.41 -20.72 11.98
C GLU A 106 -10.90 -20.34 11.82
N GLY A 107 -11.16 -19.10 11.43
CA GLY A 107 -12.38 -18.71 10.72
C GLY A 107 -12.15 -18.75 9.21
N ILE A 108 -11.74 -19.90 8.63
CA ILE A 108 -11.32 -20.01 7.22
C ILE A 108 -12.31 -19.31 6.28
N ARG A 109 -13.62 -19.42 6.54
CA ARG A 109 -14.66 -18.78 5.74
C ARG A 109 -14.65 -17.25 5.85
N ALA A 110 -14.61 -16.69 7.05
CA ALA A 110 -14.59 -15.24 7.26
C ALA A 110 -13.30 -14.60 6.73
N VAL A 111 -12.15 -15.26 6.91
CA VAL A 111 -10.86 -14.81 6.34
C VAL A 111 -10.89 -14.85 4.80
N ARG A 112 -11.44 -15.93 4.21
CA ARG A 112 -11.63 -16.03 2.76
C ARG A 112 -12.60 -14.96 2.25
N LEU A 113 -13.70 -14.71 2.96
CA LEU A 113 -14.69 -13.70 2.62
C LEU A 113 -14.09 -12.30 2.67
N TYR A 114 -13.31 -11.98 3.71
CA TYR A 114 -12.57 -10.71 3.79
C TYR A 114 -11.68 -10.52 2.55
N GLY A 115 -10.86 -11.53 2.24
CA GLY A 115 -9.98 -11.48 1.06
C GLY A 115 -10.75 -11.38 -0.26
N LEU A 116 -11.93 -11.99 -0.34
CA LEU A 116 -12.84 -11.90 -1.49
C LEU A 116 -13.39 -10.48 -1.65
N LEU A 117 -13.93 -9.88 -0.59
CA LEU A 117 -14.52 -8.55 -0.61
C LEU A 117 -13.48 -7.49 -1.04
N VAL A 118 -12.25 -7.58 -0.52
CA VAL A 118 -11.16 -6.67 -0.93
C VAL A 118 -10.79 -6.87 -2.41
N ARG A 119 -10.78 -8.11 -2.93
CA ARG A 119 -10.55 -8.37 -4.35
C ARG A 119 -11.66 -7.84 -5.25
N LEU A 120 -12.92 -7.90 -4.81
CA LEU A 120 -14.05 -7.31 -5.52
C LEU A 120 -13.96 -5.77 -5.53
N ALA A 121 -13.56 -5.16 -4.42
CA ALA A 121 -13.28 -3.72 -4.36
C ALA A 121 -12.10 -3.34 -5.27
N ALA A 122 -11.06 -4.16 -5.32
CA ALA A 122 -9.94 -3.99 -6.25
C ALA A 122 -10.37 -4.10 -7.71
N LEU A 123 -11.24 -5.07 -8.05
CA LEU A 123 -11.80 -5.21 -9.40
C LEU A 123 -12.64 -3.99 -9.77
N SER A 124 -13.47 -3.49 -8.84
CA SER A 124 -14.31 -2.31 -9.07
C SER A 124 -13.47 -1.05 -9.30
N LEU A 125 -12.29 -0.92 -8.68
CA LEU A 125 -11.34 0.17 -8.96
C LEU A 125 -10.72 0.08 -10.36
N THR A 126 -10.48 -1.12 -10.89
CA THR A 126 -10.06 -1.29 -12.29
C THR A 126 -11.18 -0.86 -13.25
N VAL A 127 -12.41 -1.28 -12.98
CA VAL A 127 -13.58 -0.86 -13.75
C VAL A 127 -13.77 0.66 -13.68
N LEU A 128 -13.63 1.26 -12.50
CA LEU A 128 -13.74 2.71 -12.30
C LEU A 128 -12.72 3.48 -13.14
N LEU A 129 -11.45 3.08 -13.10
CA LEU A 129 -10.39 3.74 -13.87
C LEU A 129 -10.67 3.65 -15.38
N VAL A 130 -11.03 2.47 -15.88
CA VAL A 130 -11.28 2.28 -17.31
C VAL A 130 -12.58 2.99 -17.73
N ALA A 131 -13.62 2.97 -16.90
CA ALA A 131 -14.84 3.72 -17.13
C ALA A 131 -14.58 5.22 -17.17
N ALA A 132 -13.70 5.76 -16.33
CA ALA A 132 -13.28 7.17 -16.39
C ALA A 132 -12.50 7.50 -17.66
N ALA A 133 -11.67 6.58 -18.16
CA ALA A 133 -11.01 6.76 -19.46
C ALA A 133 -12.00 6.69 -20.63
N CYS A 134 -13.02 5.82 -20.54
CA CYS A 134 -14.13 5.78 -21.49
C CYS A 134 -14.96 7.07 -21.44
N GLU A 135 -15.28 7.59 -20.27
CA GLU A 135 -15.98 8.86 -20.08
C GLU A 135 -15.26 10.00 -20.81
N VAL A 136 -13.94 10.12 -20.61
CA VAL A 136 -13.14 11.16 -21.26
C VAL A 136 -13.06 10.97 -22.78
N ALA A 137 -12.72 9.77 -23.24
CA ALA A 137 -12.45 9.52 -24.65
C ALA A 137 -13.72 9.32 -25.48
N LEU A 138 -14.66 8.51 -24.99
CA LEU A 138 -15.87 8.12 -25.69
C LEU A 138 -16.98 9.16 -25.51
N ASP A 139 -17.31 9.52 -24.27
CA ASP A 139 -18.44 10.41 -24.00
C ASP A 139 -18.08 11.87 -24.28
N LEU A 140 -17.17 12.47 -23.50
CA LEU A 140 -16.87 13.90 -23.62
C LEU A 140 -16.26 14.27 -24.97
N THR A 141 -15.29 13.48 -25.45
CA THR A 141 -14.54 13.82 -26.67
C THR A 141 -15.27 13.36 -27.95
N ALA A 142 -15.57 12.07 -28.06
CA ALA A 142 -16.06 11.49 -29.32
C ALA A 142 -17.59 11.59 -29.51
N TRP A 143 -18.37 11.55 -28.42
CA TRP A 143 -19.83 11.61 -28.48
C TRP A 143 -20.34 13.05 -28.41
N GLN A 144 -19.98 13.79 -27.34
CA GLN A 144 -20.46 15.14 -27.09
C GLN A 144 -19.69 16.17 -27.94
N CYS A 145 -18.39 16.39 -27.72
CA CYS A 145 -17.67 17.47 -28.40
C CYS A 145 -17.60 17.29 -29.92
N ALA A 146 -17.22 16.11 -30.41
CA ALA A 146 -17.23 15.84 -31.86
C ALA A 146 -18.65 15.79 -32.46
N GLY A 147 -19.69 15.57 -31.65
CA GLY A 147 -21.08 15.64 -32.08
C GLY A 147 -21.64 17.06 -32.14
N THR A 148 -21.04 17.99 -31.41
CA THR A 148 -21.48 19.39 -31.31
C THR A 148 -20.62 20.29 -32.19
N THR A 149 -21.24 20.93 -33.19
CA THR A 149 -20.55 21.78 -34.18
C THR A 149 -19.65 22.83 -33.55
N ALA A 150 -20.17 23.62 -32.60
CA ALA A 150 -19.41 24.68 -31.93
C ALA A 150 -18.17 24.17 -31.18
N CYS A 151 -18.23 22.97 -30.59
CA CYS A 151 -17.09 22.37 -29.90
C CYS A 151 -16.04 21.85 -30.90
N ALA A 152 -16.48 21.18 -31.97
CA ALA A 152 -15.60 20.65 -33.00
C ALA A 152 -14.88 21.74 -33.82
N GLU A 153 -15.54 22.87 -34.10
CA GLU A 153 -14.93 24.02 -34.77
C GLU A 153 -13.82 24.65 -33.93
N ARG A 154 -14.03 24.74 -32.61
CA ARG A 154 -13.02 25.23 -31.67
C ARG A 154 -11.81 24.30 -31.57
N HIS A 155 -12.05 22.99 -31.63
CA HIS A 155 -11.04 21.95 -31.53
C HIS A 155 -10.80 21.30 -32.89
N SER A 156 -10.19 22.03 -33.82
CA SER A 156 -10.03 21.63 -35.24
C SER A 156 -9.43 20.24 -35.47
N TRP A 157 -8.63 19.72 -34.54
CA TRP A 157 -8.10 18.35 -34.55
C TRP A 157 -9.18 17.26 -34.43
N LEU A 158 -10.39 17.60 -33.98
CA LEU A 158 -11.60 16.76 -33.96
C LEU A 158 -12.48 16.93 -35.21
N GLY A 159 -12.17 17.88 -36.11
CA GLY A 159 -13.04 18.23 -37.24
C GLY A 159 -13.38 17.04 -38.14
N PHE A 160 -12.44 16.11 -38.36
CA PHE A 160 -12.66 14.91 -39.16
C PHE A 160 -13.66 13.91 -38.53
N LEU A 161 -13.95 14.04 -37.23
CA LEU A 161 -14.98 13.29 -36.51
C LEU A 161 -16.33 14.00 -36.52
N SER A 162 -16.37 15.31 -36.80
CA SER A 162 -17.62 16.06 -36.77
C SER A 162 -18.40 15.89 -38.08
N PRO A 163 -19.69 15.51 -38.02
CA PRO A 163 -20.51 15.40 -39.22
C PRO A 163 -20.66 16.74 -39.95
N ALA A 164 -20.69 17.85 -39.21
CA ALA A 164 -20.85 19.20 -39.77
C ALA A 164 -19.56 19.75 -40.39
N VAL A 165 -18.40 19.44 -39.81
CA VAL A 165 -17.10 19.97 -40.29
C VAL A 165 -16.49 19.09 -41.39
N SER A 166 -16.80 17.78 -41.40
CA SER A 166 -16.27 16.83 -42.38
C SER A 166 -17.24 16.50 -43.51
N ASP A 167 -18.35 17.23 -43.64
CA ASP A 167 -19.41 16.98 -44.63
C ASP A 167 -19.89 15.52 -44.65
N GLY A 168 -20.09 14.94 -43.47
CA GLY A 168 -20.52 13.54 -43.34
C GLY A 168 -19.42 12.51 -43.66
N GLY A 169 -18.14 12.86 -43.48
CA GLY A 169 -17.00 11.98 -43.74
C GLY A 169 -17.04 10.63 -43.02
N TRP A 170 -16.25 9.66 -43.48
CA TRP A 170 -16.29 8.26 -43.03
C TRP A 170 -16.28 8.06 -41.50
N TRP A 171 -15.48 8.87 -40.79
CA TRP A 171 -15.33 8.79 -39.33
C TRP A 171 -16.40 9.56 -38.56
N SER A 172 -17.29 10.32 -39.23
CA SER A 172 -18.31 11.13 -38.57
C SER A 172 -19.48 10.34 -37.99
N LEU A 173 -19.68 9.08 -38.42
CA LEU A 173 -20.72 8.22 -37.88
C LEU A 173 -20.47 7.91 -36.40
N PRO A 174 -21.47 8.04 -35.49
CA PRO A 174 -21.27 7.89 -34.04
C PRO A 174 -20.52 6.61 -33.66
N GLY A 175 -20.90 5.46 -34.23
CA GLY A 175 -20.27 4.19 -33.93
C GLY A 175 -18.80 4.08 -34.34
N ARG A 176 -18.42 4.69 -35.46
CA ARG A 176 -17.02 4.73 -35.93
C ARG A 176 -16.18 5.68 -35.10
N ARG A 177 -16.74 6.82 -34.68
CA ARG A 177 -16.11 7.73 -33.70
C ARG A 177 -15.81 7.02 -32.39
N LEU A 178 -16.79 6.34 -31.83
CA LEU A 178 -16.64 5.56 -30.59
C LEU A 178 -15.60 4.45 -30.76
N ALA A 179 -15.58 3.76 -31.91
CA ALA A 179 -14.60 2.71 -32.17
C ALA A 179 -13.16 3.24 -32.23
N LEU A 180 -12.95 4.40 -32.85
CA LEU A 180 -11.63 5.05 -32.88
C LEU A 180 -11.21 5.52 -31.48
N ALA A 181 -12.12 6.19 -30.77
CA ALA A 181 -11.85 6.71 -29.43
C ALA A 181 -11.58 5.60 -28.40
N ALA A 182 -12.14 4.40 -28.60
CA ALA A 182 -11.89 3.22 -27.76
C ALA A 182 -10.42 2.77 -27.74
N LEU A 183 -9.60 3.19 -28.69
CA LEU A 183 -8.16 2.92 -28.69
C LEU A 183 -7.48 3.51 -27.45
N VAL A 184 -7.93 4.66 -26.93
CA VAL A 184 -7.33 5.32 -25.76
C VAL A 184 -7.51 4.48 -24.48
N PRO A 185 -8.73 4.12 -24.03
CA PRO A 185 -8.89 3.27 -22.85
C PRO A 185 -8.34 1.85 -23.07
N THR A 186 -8.35 1.33 -24.30
CA THR A 186 -7.73 0.03 -24.62
C THR A 186 -6.21 0.08 -24.46
N ALA A 187 -5.56 1.14 -24.93
CA ALA A 187 -4.13 1.35 -24.75
C ALA A 187 -3.75 1.49 -23.27
N LEU A 188 -4.59 2.16 -22.46
CA LEU A 188 -4.42 2.22 -21.01
C LEU A 188 -4.43 0.81 -20.38
N VAL A 189 -5.40 -0.04 -20.74
CA VAL A 189 -5.45 -1.44 -20.25
C VAL A 189 -4.21 -2.23 -20.69
N GLY A 190 -3.78 -2.07 -21.94
CA GLY A 190 -2.55 -2.68 -22.46
C GLY A 190 -1.30 -2.24 -21.71
N LEU A 191 -1.18 -0.94 -21.38
CA LEU A 191 -0.09 -0.38 -20.59
C LEU A 191 -0.06 -0.96 -19.17
N LEU A 192 -1.21 -1.04 -18.50
CA LEU A 192 -1.33 -1.64 -17.16
C LEU A 192 -0.92 -3.11 -17.16
N TRP A 193 -1.38 -3.88 -18.17
CA TRP A 193 -0.96 -5.26 -18.37
C TRP A 193 0.55 -5.39 -18.56
N TYR A 194 1.13 -4.58 -19.44
CA TYR A 194 2.57 -4.58 -19.74
C TYR A 194 3.41 -4.28 -18.50
N LEU A 195 3.07 -3.21 -17.76
CA LEU A 195 3.78 -2.81 -16.55
C LEU A 195 3.70 -3.88 -15.45
N SER A 196 2.53 -4.49 -15.24
CA SER A 196 2.36 -5.57 -14.27
C SER A 196 3.15 -6.82 -14.66
N HIS A 197 3.17 -7.19 -15.94
CA HIS A 197 3.94 -8.33 -16.42
C HIS A 197 5.44 -8.13 -16.31
N ARG A 198 5.94 -6.93 -16.67
CA ARG A 198 7.37 -6.58 -16.56
C ARG A 198 7.85 -6.62 -15.11
N THR A 199 7.10 -5.99 -14.20
CA THR A 199 7.48 -5.92 -12.78
C THR A 199 7.38 -7.27 -12.07
N TRP A 200 6.38 -8.09 -12.42
CA TRP A 200 6.26 -9.46 -11.92
C TRP A 200 7.47 -10.32 -12.26
N ARG A 201 8.02 -10.20 -13.49
CA ARG A 201 9.23 -10.92 -13.87
C ARG A 201 10.46 -10.50 -13.06
N ALA A 202 10.63 -9.19 -12.81
CA ALA A 202 11.85 -8.67 -12.19
C ALA A 202 11.89 -8.84 -10.65
N TYR A 203 10.76 -8.67 -9.97
CA TYR A 203 10.71 -8.61 -8.49
C TYR A 203 10.06 -9.84 -7.86
N GLU A 204 9.03 -10.41 -8.49
CA GLU A 204 8.11 -11.38 -7.85
C GLU A 204 8.36 -12.82 -8.31
N SER A 205 9.40 -13.05 -9.13
CA SER A 205 9.79 -14.37 -9.64
C SER A 205 10.99 -14.98 -8.91
N GLN A 206 11.53 -14.28 -7.91
CA GLN A 206 12.64 -14.77 -7.09
C GLN A 206 12.16 -15.95 -6.24
N GLU A 207 12.82 -17.10 -6.38
CA GLU A 207 12.42 -18.31 -5.67
C GLU A 207 12.94 -18.26 -4.22
N PRO A 208 12.06 -18.33 -3.20
CA PRO A 208 12.49 -18.47 -1.81
C PRO A 208 13.25 -19.78 -1.59
N LEU A 209 14.01 -19.85 -0.50
CA LEU A 209 14.62 -21.10 -0.04
C LEU A 209 13.58 -22.22 0.07
N ASP A 210 13.81 -23.33 -0.63
CA ASP A 210 12.95 -24.50 -0.54
C ASP A 210 13.09 -25.15 0.84
N ARG A 211 11.98 -25.21 1.58
CA ARG A 211 11.93 -25.77 2.93
C ARG A 211 10.61 -26.49 3.15
N ALA A 212 10.67 -27.60 3.87
CA ALA A 212 9.47 -28.31 4.29
C ALA A 212 8.57 -27.40 5.13
N SER A 213 7.25 -27.46 4.88
CA SER A 213 6.26 -26.84 5.74
C SER A 213 6.35 -27.50 7.12
N GLU A 214 6.63 -26.71 8.14
CA GLU A 214 6.64 -27.21 9.52
C GLU A 214 5.20 -27.40 10.03
N PRO A 215 4.95 -28.39 10.91
CA PRO A 215 3.65 -28.55 11.56
C PRO A 215 3.26 -27.26 12.30
N GLU A 216 2.04 -26.75 12.10
CA GLU A 216 1.52 -25.55 12.78
C GLU A 216 1.16 -25.82 14.26
N ASN A 217 2.03 -26.52 14.99
CA ASN A 217 1.79 -26.93 16.37
C ASN A 217 2.29 -25.85 17.33
N GLY A 218 1.57 -24.71 17.39
CA GLY A 218 1.76 -23.73 18.46
C GLY A 218 0.88 -22.47 18.34
N PRO A 219 0.29 -21.94 19.43
CA PRO A 219 -0.24 -20.57 19.47
C PRO A 219 0.83 -19.55 19.09
N GLY A 220 0.54 -18.65 18.14
CA GLY A 220 1.43 -17.51 17.81
C GLY A 220 2.05 -17.48 16.40
N HIS A 221 1.94 -18.56 15.61
CA HIS A 221 2.61 -18.62 14.30
C HIS A 221 2.01 -17.66 13.25
N THR A 222 2.83 -16.77 12.69
CA THR A 222 2.47 -15.80 11.64
C THR A 222 2.47 -16.42 10.24
N ALA A 223 1.59 -15.94 9.35
CA ALA A 223 1.58 -16.32 7.94
C ALA A 223 2.91 -15.98 7.23
N LEU A 224 3.65 -14.98 7.74
CA LEU A 224 4.95 -14.56 7.22
C LEU A 224 6.02 -15.65 7.28
N ARG A 225 5.85 -16.67 8.13
CA ARG A 225 6.74 -17.84 8.20
C ARG A 225 6.51 -18.79 7.04
N ARG A 226 5.34 -18.79 6.39
CA ARG A 226 4.98 -19.83 5.42
C ARG A 226 5.85 -19.70 4.14
N PRO A 227 6.34 -20.82 3.55
CA PRO A 227 7.28 -20.77 2.42
C PRO A 227 6.73 -20.05 1.17
N GLY A 228 5.42 -20.16 0.92
CA GLY A 228 4.75 -19.51 -0.21
C GLY A 228 4.33 -18.06 0.06
N PHE A 229 4.59 -17.48 1.24
CA PHE A 229 4.13 -16.12 1.58
C PHE A 229 4.80 -15.03 0.74
N TRP A 230 6.07 -15.20 0.36
CA TRP A 230 6.81 -14.25 -0.48
C TRP A 230 6.88 -14.69 -1.95
N TYR A 231 6.09 -15.71 -2.34
CA TYR A 231 6.06 -16.24 -3.71
C TYR A 231 4.63 -16.25 -4.29
N GLY A 232 4.16 -15.09 -4.75
CA GLY A 232 2.79 -14.86 -5.24
C GLY A 232 2.50 -15.25 -6.69
N ARG A 233 3.42 -15.97 -7.34
CA ARG A 233 3.52 -16.10 -8.81
C ARG A 233 2.20 -16.42 -9.53
N ARG A 234 1.50 -17.47 -9.10
CA ARG A 234 0.23 -17.93 -9.71
C ARG A 234 -0.92 -16.97 -9.49
N LEU A 235 -1.05 -16.42 -8.28
CA LEU A 235 -2.14 -15.51 -7.93
C LEU A 235 -2.09 -14.24 -8.77
N VAL A 236 -0.92 -13.62 -8.85
CA VAL A 236 -0.73 -12.37 -9.61
C VAL A 236 -1.02 -12.59 -11.09
N ALA A 237 -0.56 -13.71 -11.67
CA ALA A 237 -0.86 -14.04 -13.07
C ALA A 237 -2.38 -14.19 -13.33
N ARG A 238 -3.10 -14.88 -12.44
CA ARG A 238 -4.55 -15.06 -12.54
C ARG A 238 -5.31 -13.74 -12.39
N LEU A 239 -4.99 -12.96 -11.35
CA LEU A 239 -5.64 -11.67 -11.12
C LEU A 239 -5.35 -10.70 -12.27
N ARG A 240 -4.11 -10.67 -12.79
CA ARG A 240 -3.77 -9.88 -13.97
C ARG A 240 -4.66 -10.23 -15.16
N ALA A 241 -4.85 -11.51 -15.44
CA ALA A 241 -5.75 -11.95 -16.52
C ALA A 241 -7.20 -11.47 -16.30
N ALA A 242 -7.72 -11.62 -15.08
CA ALA A 242 -9.07 -11.16 -14.76
C ALA A 242 -9.25 -9.64 -14.85
N HIS A 243 -8.30 -8.85 -14.31
CA HIS A 243 -8.39 -7.39 -14.36
C HIS A 243 -8.16 -6.83 -15.78
N THR A 244 -7.29 -7.45 -16.58
CA THR A 244 -7.15 -7.10 -18.01
C THR A 244 -8.45 -7.39 -18.76
N ALA A 245 -9.07 -8.56 -18.54
CA ALA A 245 -10.36 -8.88 -19.13
C ALA A 245 -11.46 -7.91 -18.69
N ALA A 246 -11.53 -7.58 -17.39
CA ALA A 246 -12.48 -6.58 -16.87
C ALA A 246 -12.32 -5.22 -17.56
N GLY A 247 -11.08 -4.75 -17.72
CA GLY A 247 -10.81 -3.49 -18.43
C GLY A 247 -11.30 -3.53 -19.88
N LEU A 248 -10.94 -4.57 -20.64
CA LEU A 248 -11.37 -4.71 -22.04
C LEU A 248 -12.90 -4.83 -22.17
N LEU A 249 -13.54 -5.59 -21.28
CA LEU A 249 -15.00 -5.73 -21.23
C LEU A 249 -15.69 -4.41 -20.87
N THR A 250 -15.11 -3.57 -20.01
CA THR A 250 -15.63 -2.22 -19.71
C THR A 250 -15.60 -1.34 -20.96
N VAL A 251 -14.52 -1.37 -21.75
CA VAL A 251 -14.45 -0.63 -23.02
C VAL A 251 -15.50 -1.15 -24.01
N ALA A 252 -15.59 -2.48 -24.15
CA ALA A 252 -16.56 -3.11 -25.04
C ALA A 252 -18.00 -2.77 -24.63
N ALA A 253 -18.32 -2.80 -23.34
CA ALA A 253 -19.64 -2.42 -22.83
C ALA A 253 -19.95 -0.93 -23.09
N ALA A 254 -18.98 -0.04 -22.89
CA ALA A 254 -19.17 1.40 -23.13
C ALA A 254 -19.47 1.72 -24.60
N VAL A 255 -18.78 1.07 -25.54
CA VAL A 255 -19.02 1.23 -26.99
C VAL A 255 -20.31 0.52 -27.42
N GLY A 256 -20.47 -0.74 -27.01
CA GLY A 256 -21.55 -1.62 -27.47
C GLY A 256 -22.93 -1.19 -26.99
N THR A 257 -23.06 -0.70 -25.76
CA THR A 257 -24.37 -0.34 -25.17
C THR A 257 -25.10 0.74 -25.98
N ALA A 258 -24.37 1.72 -26.51
CA ALA A 258 -24.96 2.77 -27.34
C ALA A 258 -25.51 2.22 -28.67
N ALA A 259 -24.74 1.36 -29.34
CA ALA A 259 -25.15 0.72 -30.60
C ALA A 259 -26.35 -0.23 -30.40
N VAL A 260 -26.33 -1.07 -29.36
CA VAL A 260 -27.43 -2.01 -29.08
C VAL A 260 -28.73 -1.28 -28.73
N ARG A 261 -28.67 -0.18 -27.97
CA ARG A 261 -29.85 0.64 -27.67
C ARG A 261 -30.47 1.27 -28.91
N GLN A 262 -29.65 1.67 -29.89
CA GLN A 262 -30.14 2.19 -31.16
C GLN A 262 -30.86 1.10 -31.97
N ASP A 263 -30.28 -0.10 -32.06
CA ASP A 263 -30.83 -1.20 -32.84
C ASP A 263 -32.13 -1.79 -32.24
N ARG A 264 -32.34 -1.62 -30.93
CA ARG A 264 -33.58 -2.02 -30.24
C ARG A 264 -34.76 -1.07 -30.42
N ARG A 265 -34.55 0.11 -31.01
CA ARG A 265 -35.65 1.05 -31.26
C ARG A 265 -36.68 0.43 -32.23
N PRO A 266 -37.98 0.73 -32.08
CA PRO A 266 -38.99 0.27 -33.02
C PRO A 266 -38.61 0.60 -34.46
N GLY A 267 -38.59 -0.40 -35.34
CA GLY A 267 -38.19 -0.25 -36.75
C GLY A 267 -36.70 -0.51 -37.06
N GLY A 268 -35.89 -0.94 -36.07
CA GLY A 268 -34.49 -1.34 -36.28
C GLY A 268 -34.33 -2.67 -37.05
N PRO A 269 -33.17 -2.91 -37.71
CA PRO A 269 -32.93 -4.17 -38.44
C PRO A 269 -32.88 -5.39 -37.50
N ALA A 270 -33.75 -6.38 -37.72
CA ALA A 270 -33.87 -7.57 -36.86
C ALA A 270 -32.55 -8.35 -36.69
N LEU A 271 -31.71 -8.38 -37.72
CA LEU A 271 -30.38 -9.01 -37.65
C LEU A 271 -29.46 -8.28 -36.65
N LEU A 272 -29.43 -6.95 -36.68
CA LEU A 272 -28.59 -6.16 -35.78
C LEU A 272 -29.08 -6.20 -34.34
N ASP A 273 -30.41 -6.22 -34.11
CA ASP A 273 -30.96 -6.47 -32.77
C ASP A 273 -30.57 -7.86 -32.25
N GLY A 274 -30.71 -8.91 -33.07
CA GLY A 274 -30.27 -10.26 -32.72
C GLY A 274 -28.79 -10.36 -32.37
N LEU A 275 -27.92 -9.76 -33.19
CA LEU A 275 -26.48 -9.67 -32.94
C LEU A 275 -26.17 -8.83 -31.69
N GLY A 276 -26.89 -7.73 -31.46
CA GLY A 276 -26.75 -6.88 -30.29
C GLY A 276 -27.10 -7.60 -28.99
N ARG A 277 -28.18 -8.41 -28.98
CA ARG A 277 -28.53 -9.27 -27.84
C ARG A 277 -27.49 -10.34 -27.57
N LEU A 278 -26.97 -10.99 -28.62
CA LEU A 278 -25.89 -11.98 -28.50
C LEU A 278 -24.61 -11.32 -27.94
N LEU A 279 -24.30 -10.11 -28.38
CA LEU A 279 -23.17 -9.34 -27.89
C LEU A 279 -23.33 -8.99 -26.41
N GLU A 280 -24.48 -8.46 -25.99
CA GLU A 280 -24.76 -8.18 -24.57
C GLU A 280 -24.68 -9.45 -23.72
N ALA A 281 -25.26 -10.57 -24.17
CA ALA A 281 -25.18 -11.85 -23.47
C ALA A 281 -23.73 -12.32 -23.33
N SER A 282 -22.91 -12.13 -24.37
CA SER A 282 -21.48 -12.47 -24.36
C SER A 282 -20.68 -11.57 -23.40
N LEU A 283 -21.01 -10.27 -23.34
CA LEU A 283 -20.40 -9.33 -22.39
C LEU A 283 -20.74 -9.70 -20.94
N VAL A 284 -22.01 -10.04 -20.66
CA VAL A 284 -22.45 -10.50 -19.34
C VAL A 284 -21.76 -11.82 -18.96
N ALA A 285 -21.70 -12.78 -19.87
CA ALA A 285 -20.99 -14.04 -19.64
C ALA A 285 -19.49 -13.82 -19.37
N GLY A 286 -18.84 -12.93 -20.12
CA GLY A 286 -17.45 -12.53 -19.90
C GLY A 286 -17.23 -11.85 -18.55
N ALA A 287 -18.15 -10.98 -18.14
CA ALA A 287 -18.11 -10.31 -16.84
C ALA A 287 -18.29 -11.32 -15.69
N LEU A 288 -19.26 -12.23 -15.79
CA LEU A 288 -19.47 -13.30 -14.81
C LEU A 288 -18.27 -14.24 -14.72
N ALA A 289 -17.66 -14.62 -15.86
CA ALA A 289 -16.44 -15.42 -15.88
C ALA A 289 -15.28 -14.68 -15.21
N THR A 290 -15.14 -13.38 -15.45
CA THR A 290 -14.11 -12.54 -14.83
C THR A 290 -14.28 -12.46 -13.31
N VAL A 291 -15.51 -12.18 -12.83
CA VAL A 291 -15.84 -12.18 -11.41
C VAL A 291 -15.57 -13.55 -10.80
N TRP A 292 -15.98 -14.64 -11.47
CA TRP A 292 -15.70 -16.00 -11.02
C TRP A 292 -14.20 -16.26 -10.86
N VAL A 293 -13.35 -15.82 -11.80
CA VAL A 293 -11.89 -15.98 -11.69
C VAL A 293 -11.32 -15.21 -10.49
N VAL A 294 -11.84 -14.00 -10.22
CA VAL A 294 -11.47 -13.21 -9.03
C VAL A 294 -11.91 -13.93 -7.74
N CYS A 295 -13.10 -14.52 -7.74
CA CYS A 295 -13.69 -15.24 -6.62
C CYS A 295 -13.06 -16.62 -6.37
N ARG A 296 -12.51 -17.28 -7.40
CA ARG A 296 -11.95 -18.64 -7.32
C ARG A 296 -10.79 -18.71 -6.31
N ARG A 297 -10.68 -19.84 -5.58
CA ARG A 297 -9.79 -20.06 -4.40
C ARG A 297 -8.45 -19.30 -4.48
N GLY A 298 -8.12 -18.59 -3.40
CA GLY A 298 -6.99 -17.64 -3.33
C GLY A 298 -5.58 -18.26 -3.20
N ARG A 299 -4.63 -17.40 -2.80
CA ARG A 299 -3.20 -17.71 -2.54
C ARG A 299 -3.03 -18.98 -1.69
N SER A 300 -2.13 -19.89 -2.08
CA SER A 300 -1.59 -20.91 -1.19
C SER A 300 -0.31 -20.35 -0.58
N GLU A 301 -0.30 -20.14 0.74
CA GLU A 301 0.90 -19.68 1.45
C GLU A 301 1.74 -20.86 1.94
N HIS A 302 1.13 -22.04 2.13
CA HIS A 302 1.78 -23.19 2.74
C HIS A 302 2.82 -23.88 1.83
N ARG A 303 2.71 -23.71 0.51
CA ARG A 303 3.58 -24.36 -0.48
C ARG A 303 3.94 -23.39 -1.60
N LEU A 304 5.11 -23.56 -2.20
CA LEU A 304 5.52 -22.83 -3.41
C LEU A 304 4.62 -23.23 -4.58
N ASP A 305 3.75 -22.33 -5.04
CA ASP A 305 2.82 -22.61 -6.12
C ASP A 305 3.49 -22.40 -7.49
N ARG A 306 4.18 -23.44 -7.97
CA ARG A 306 4.90 -23.44 -9.25
C ARG A 306 3.98 -23.62 -10.47
N ARG A 307 2.72 -24.05 -10.30
CA ARG A 307 1.80 -24.36 -11.42
C ARG A 307 1.02 -23.12 -11.86
N ILE A 308 1.26 -22.63 -13.07
CA ILE A 308 0.46 -21.56 -13.68
C ILE A 308 -0.67 -22.20 -14.49
N ASP A 309 -1.90 -21.72 -14.30
CA ASP A 309 -3.05 -22.11 -15.12
C ASP A 309 -2.97 -21.39 -16.48
N ALA A 310 -2.06 -21.86 -17.34
CA ALA A 310 -1.71 -21.17 -18.59
C ALA A 310 -2.93 -20.97 -19.50
N HIS A 311 -3.83 -21.95 -19.55
CA HIS A 311 -5.06 -21.86 -20.32
C HIS A 311 -5.93 -20.69 -19.84
N LEU A 312 -6.16 -20.55 -18.54
CA LEU A 312 -6.96 -19.46 -17.99
C LEU A 312 -6.28 -18.09 -18.20
N VAL A 313 -4.98 -18.02 -17.91
CA VAL A 313 -4.21 -16.76 -17.94
C VAL A 313 -4.12 -16.19 -19.37
N HIS A 314 -4.09 -17.04 -20.39
CA HIS A 314 -4.03 -16.61 -21.78
C HIS A 314 -5.42 -16.46 -22.44
N ARG A 315 -6.34 -17.40 -22.22
CA ARG A 315 -7.62 -17.41 -22.94
C ARG A 315 -8.59 -16.32 -22.49
N LEU A 316 -8.64 -16.00 -21.20
CA LEU A 316 -9.62 -15.02 -20.70
C LEU A 316 -9.38 -13.59 -21.25
N PRO A 317 -8.15 -13.02 -21.17
CA PRO A 317 -7.88 -11.71 -21.78
C PRO A 317 -8.03 -11.74 -23.31
N LEU A 318 -7.63 -12.83 -23.95
CA LEU A 318 -7.76 -12.98 -25.40
C LEU A 318 -9.24 -13.00 -25.83
N ALA A 319 -10.09 -13.74 -25.13
CA ALA A 319 -11.53 -13.77 -25.40
C ALA A 319 -12.16 -12.38 -25.21
N ALA A 320 -11.78 -11.65 -24.16
CA ALA A 320 -12.23 -10.28 -23.95
C ALA A 320 -11.74 -9.31 -25.05
N LEU A 321 -10.51 -9.50 -25.56
CA LEU A 321 -9.97 -8.72 -26.66
C LEU A 321 -10.69 -9.01 -28.00
N VAL A 322 -10.97 -10.28 -28.29
CA VAL A 322 -11.75 -10.68 -29.46
C VAL A 322 -13.17 -10.12 -29.36
N LEU A 323 -13.80 -10.22 -28.19
CA LEU A 323 -15.14 -9.67 -27.98
C LEU A 323 -15.15 -8.14 -28.16
N LEU A 324 -14.14 -7.43 -27.64
CA LEU A 324 -13.96 -6.01 -27.89
C LEU A 324 -13.84 -5.73 -29.39
N ALA A 325 -12.98 -6.42 -30.12
CA ALA A 325 -12.82 -6.24 -31.56
C ALA A 325 -14.14 -6.46 -32.33
N LEU A 326 -14.89 -7.50 -31.98
CA LEU A 326 -16.22 -7.76 -32.54
C LEU A 326 -17.22 -6.63 -32.20
N THR A 327 -17.17 -6.09 -30.98
CA THR A 327 -17.96 -4.93 -30.59
C THR A 327 -17.61 -3.69 -31.42
N LEU A 328 -16.32 -3.43 -31.66
CA LEU A 328 -15.89 -2.29 -32.47
C LEU A 328 -16.38 -2.41 -33.92
N VAL A 329 -16.34 -3.61 -34.50
CA VAL A 329 -16.88 -3.88 -35.84
C VAL A 329 -18.40 -3.69 -35.85
N TYR A 330 -19.12 -4.24 -34.88
CA TYR A 330 -20.57 -4.11 -34.76
C TYR A 330 -21.01 -2.65 -34.55
N ALA A 331 -20.31 -1.90 -33.71
CA ALA A 331 -20.60 -0.48 -33.47
C ALA A 331 -20.26 0.37 -34.70
N GLY A 332 -19.15 0.07 -35.39
CA GLY A 332 -18.73 0.78 -36.61
C GLY A 332 -19.60 0.52 -37.85
N TRP A 333 -20.53 -0.44 -37.77
CA TRP A 333 -21.51 -0.70 -38.83
C TRP A 333 -22.42 0.51 -39.05
N GLU A 334 -22.68 0.82 -40.33
CA GLU A 334 -23.44 2.00 -40.72
C GLU A 334 -24.91 1.87 -40.32
N ARG A 335 -25.43 2.93 -39.68
CA ARG A 335 -26.81 3.04 -39.22
C ARG A 335 -27.39 4.39 -39.67
N PRO A 336 -28.23 4.41 -40.71
CA PRO A 336 -28.85 5.64 -41.18
C PRO A 336 -29.66 6.34 -40.08
N GLY A 337 -29.56 7.67 -40.00
CA GLY A 337 -30.29 8.49 -39.03
C GLY A 337 -29.81 8.40 -37.57
N TRP A 338 -28.67 7.74 -37.31
CA TRP A 338 -28.09 7.71 -35.97
C TRP A 338 -27.23 8.96 -35.72
N HIS A 339 -27.67 9.81 -34.79
CA HIS A 339 -26.97 11.01 -34.36
C HIS A 339 -26.59 10.92 -32.88
N SER A 340 -25.50 11.60 -32.51
CA SER A 340 -25.04 11.75 -31.13
C SER A 340 -25.77 12.92 -30.48
N GLU A 341 -26.57 12.65 -29.45
CA GLU A 341 -27.31 13.66 -28.69
C GLU A 341 -27.10 13.41 -27.19
N GLY A 342 -27.00 14.52 -26.43
CA GLY A 342 -26.75 14.50 -24.99
C GLY A 342 -25.55 13.65 -24.59
N ARG A 343 -25.62 13.05 -23.41
CA ARG A 343 -24.59 12.13 -22.91
C ARG A 343 -24.69 10.74 -23.53
N LEU A 344 -23.55 10.09 -23.66
CA LEU A 344 -23.44 8.70 -24.06
C LEU A 344 -24.27 7.84 -23.08
N PRO A 345 -25.11 6.92 -23.57
CA PRO A 345 -25.97 6.10 -22.71
C PRO A 345 -25.18 5.31 -21.65
N GLY A 346 -25.17 5.77 -20.40
CA GLY A 346 -24.36 5.13 -19.36
C GLY A 346 -24.26 5.85 -18.02
N ASP A 347 -24.88 7.03 -17.84
CA ASP A 347 -24.78 7.89 -16.64
C ASP A 347 -24.89 7.16 -15.30
N ALA A 348 -25.78 6.17 -15.19
CA ALA A 348 -26.00 5.42 -13.95
C ALA A 348 -24.81 4.53 -13.55
N THR A 349 -23.84 4.28 -14.44
CA THR A 349 -22.71 3.35 -14.21
C THR A 349 -21.83 3.79 -13.05
N PHE A 350 -21.44 5.07 -13.01
CA PHE A 350 -20.64 5.60 -11.89
C PHE A 350 -21.42 5.54 -10.58
N GLY A 351 -22.74 5.79 -10.64
CA GLY A 351 -23.67 5.65 -9.52
C GLY A 351 -23.72 4.22 -8.95
N GLY A 352 -23.97 3.25 -9.83
CA GLY A 352 -23.99 1.83 -9.48
C GLY A 352 -22.64 1.35 -8.94
N LEU A 353 -21.53 1.83 -9.51
CA LEU A 353 -20.18 1.48 -9.07
C LEU A 353 -19.88 2.04 -7.67
N ALA A 354 -20.21 3.31 -7.41
CA ALA A 354 -20.04 3.92 -6.09
C ALA A 354 -20.94 3.26 -5.04
N LEU A 355 -22.17 2.89 -5.39
CA LEU A 355 -23.05 2.12 -4.51
C LEU A 355 -22.47 0.74 -4.19
N ALA A 356 -21.99 0.01 -5.20
CA ALA A 356 -21.36 -1.30 -5.03
C ALA A 356 -20.10 -1.21 -4.16
N GLN A 357 -19.27 -0.18 -4.37
CA GLN A 357 -18.09 0.09 -3.53
C GLN A 357 -18.47 0.38 -2.08
N GLY A 358 -19.48 1.22 -1.84
CA GLY A 358 -19.99 1.49 -0.48
C GLY A 358 -20.51 0.23 0.19
N ALA A 359 -21.30 -0.58 -0.52
CA ALA A 359 -21.81 -1.86 -0.01
C ALA A 359 -20.68 -2.86 0.31
N LEU A 360 -19.66 -2.96 -0.56
CA LEU A 360 -18.49 -3.79 -0.32
C LEU A 360 -17.70 -3.32 0.91
N VAL A 361 -17.52 -2.02 1.11
CA VAL A 361 -16.85 -1.45 2.29
C VAL A 361 -17.63 -1.74 3.56
N ILE A 362 -18.97 -1.58 3.55
CA ILE A 362 -19.83 -1.88 4.70
C ILE A 362 -19.77 -3.38 5.01
N ALA A 363 -19.91 -4.26 4.01
CA ALA A 363 -19.78 -5.70 4.20
C ALA A 363 -18.40 -6.08 4.75
N LEU A 364 -17.33 -5.46 4.24
CA LEU A 364 -15.97 -5.66 4.73
C LEU A 364 -15.82 -5.20 6.18
N ALA A 365 -16.45 -4.09 6.58
CA ALA A 365 -16.47 -3.60 7.96
C ALA A 365 -17.19 -4.58 8.90
N VAL A 366 -18.33 -5.14 8.48
CA VAL A 366 -19.05 -6.18 9.23
C VAL A 366 -18.16 -7.42 9.42
N VAL A 367 -17.56 -7.93 8.34
CA VAL A 367 -16.65 -9.10 8.41
C VAL A 367 -15.44 -8.81 9.28
N ALA A 368 -14.86 -7.61 9.18
CA ALA A 368 -13.73 -7.19 10.01
C ALA A 368 -14.12 -7.15 11.50
N ARG A 369 -15.32 -6.65 11.84
CA ARG A 369 -15.83 -6.65 13.21
C ARG A 369 -16.06 -8.06 13.73
N VAL A 370 -16.63 -8.94 12.91
CA VAL A 370 -16.77 -10.36 13.26
C VAL A 370 -15.40 -10.98 13.53
N LEU A 371 -14.40 -10.77 12.65
CA LEU A 371 -13.04 -11.28 12.86
C LEU A 371 -12.36 -10.70 14.11
N HIS A 372 -12.64 -9.45 14.46
CA HIS A 372 -12.06 -8.77 15.63
C HIS A 372 -12.71 -9.21 16.95
N HIS A 373 -14.03 -9.44 16.95
CA HIS A 373 -14.81 -9.79 18.12
C HIS A 373 -15.00 -11.30 18.32
N CYS A 374 -14.77 -12.13 17.29
CA CYS A 374 -14.83 -13.58 17.42
C CYS A 374 -13.95 -14.04 18.59
N PRO A 375 -14.56 -14.52 19.69
CA PRO A 375 -13.81 -15.09 20.80
C PRO A 375 -12.99 -16.27 20.27
N ARG A 376 -11.76 -16.42 20.75
CA ARG A 376 -10.91 -17.61 20.53
C ARG A 376 -11.44 -18.88 21.23
N GLU A 377 -12.75 -19.01 21.46
CA GLU A 377 -13.34 -19.76 22.59
C GLU A 377 -12.84 -21.21 22.84
N ARG A 378 -12.68 -21.48 24.15
CA ARG A 378 -12.82 -22.73 24.91
C ARG A 378 -11.73 -23.81 24.79
N SER A 379 -10.73 -23.69 25.65
CA SER A 379 -10.13 -24.84 26.34
C SER A 379 -9.54 -24.39 27.69
N ALA A 380 -10.40 -24.23 28.70
CA ALA A 380 -10.16 -24.61 30.11
C ALA A 380 -11.35 -24.12 30.97
N PRO A 381 -11.83 -24.89 31.97
CA PRO A 381 -12.75 -24.40 32.99
C PRO A 381 -12.08 -23.31 33.82
N ALA A 382 -12.89 -22.35 34.26
CA ALA A 382 -12.50 -21.25 35.11
C ALA A 382 -12.14 -21.74 36.53
N ASP A 383 -10.93 -21.41 36.98
CA ASP A 383 -10.68 -21.03 38.36
C ASP A 383 -10.41 -19.52 38.39
N SER A 384 -11.16 -18.82 39.23
CA SER A 384 -11.36 -17.38 39.22
C SER A 384 -10.27 -16.56 39.92
N SER A 385 -8.99 -16.77 39.57
CA SER A 385 -7.88 -15.94 40.10
C SER A 385 -6.65 -15.77 39.20
N GLY A 386 -6.63 -16.28 37.96
CA GLY A 386 -5.47 -16.12 37.08
C GLY A 386 -5.81 -16.03 35.60
N ALA A 387 -5.84 -14.82 35.03
CA ALA A 387 -5.90 -14.66 33.58
C ALA A 387 -4.66 -15.31 32.95
N THR A 388 -4.86 -16.27 32.06
CA THR A 388 -3.76 -16.99 31.39
C THR A 388 -2.92 -16.02 30.55
N ALA A 389 -1.64 -16.34 30.30
CA ALA A 389 -0.76 -15.52 29.44
C ALA A 389 -1.39 -15.26 28.05
N VAL A 390 -2.19 -16.21 27.55
CA VAL A 390 -2.95 -16.10 26.30
C VAL A 390 -4.05 -15.03 26.37
N GLU A 391 -4.79 -14.94 27.47
CA GLU A 391 -5.84 -13.92 27.68
C GLU A 391 -5.24 -12.52 27.81
N ARG A 392 -4.11 -12.38 28.50
CA ARG A 392 -3.37 -11.11 28.60
C ARG A 392 -2.89 -10.62 27.24
N VAL A 393 -2.29 -11.50 26.43
CA VAL A 393 -1.86 -11.18 25.06
C VAL A 393 -3.06 -10.80 24.17
N GLN A 394 -4.22 -11.43 24.37
CA GLN A 394 -5.43 -11.14 23.60
C GLN A 394 -6.06 -9.78 23.93
N LEU A 395 -6.13 -9.40 25.21
CA LEU A 395 -6.59 -8.07 25.64
C LEU A 395 -5.67 -6.98 25.08
N VAL A 396 -4.36 -7.15 25.20
CA VAL A 396 -3.35 -6.22 24.64
C VAL A 396 -3.48 -6.11 23.12
N GLN A 397 -3.71 -7.23 22.42
CA GLN A 397 -3.92 -7.25 20.98
C GLN A 397 -5.21 -6.52 20.55
N GLN A 398 -6.30 -6.67 21.31
CA GLN A 398 -7.58 -6.01 21.02
C GLN A 398 -7.51 -4.50 21.24
N GLU A 399 -6.83 -4.05 22.29
CA GLU A 399 -6.63 -2.63 22.58
C GLU A 399 -5.74 -1.93 21.55
N ARG A 400 -4.72 -2.63 21.04
CA ARG A 400 -3.70 -2.01 20.19
C ARG A 400 -3.98 -2.08 18.69
N CYS A 401 -4.93 -2.91 18.26
CA CYS A 401 -5.32 -2.98 16.86
C CYS A 401 -5.85 -1.62 16.36
N ALA A 402 -5.32 -1.14 15.24
CA ALA A 402 -5.79 0.10 14.63
C ALA A 402 -7.30 0.02 14.37
N LEU A 403 -8.02 1.06 14.81
CA LEU A 403 -9.47 1.20 14.65
C LEU A 403 -10.29 0.03 15.19
N ARG A 404 -9.78 -0.69 16.22
CA ARG A 404 -10.47 -1.87 16.78
C ARG A 404 -10.87 -2.86 15.67
N GLY A 405 -9.92 -3.14 14.76
CA GLY A 405 -10.09 -4.07 13.64
C GLY A 405 -10.64 -3.48 12.35
N LEU A 406 -11.08 -2.21 12.32
CA LEU A 406 -11.64 -1.56 11.12
C LEU A 406 -10.58 -0.95 10.18
N GLY A 407 -9.29 -1.20 10.42
CA GLY A 407 -8.19 -0.65 9.60
C GLY A 407 -8.34 -0.91 8.10
N GLY A 408 -8.54 -2.17 7.70
CA GLY A 408 -8.69 -2.49 6.28
C GLY A 408 -9.96 -1.93 5.61
N PRO A 409 -11.17 -2.03 6.19
CA PRO A 409 -12.36 -1.34 5.66
C PRO A 409 -12.16 0.17 5.47
N ALA A 410 -11.55 0.85 6.45
CA ALA A 410 -11.28 2.27 6.36
C ALA A 410 -10.32 2.60 5.20
N VAL A 411 -9.25 1.82 5.05
CA VAL A 411 -8.29 2.00 3.94
C VAL A 411 -8.89 1.62 2.58
N ALA A 412 -9.76 0.61 2.51
CA ALA A 412 -10.52 0.29 1.30
C ALA A 412 -11.45 1.45 0.90
N MET A 413 -12.11 2.11 1.87
CA MET A 413 -12.91 3.31 1.61
C MET A 413 -12.06 4.44 1.04
N LEU A 414 -10.86 4.67 1.60
CA LEU A 414 -9.93 5.67 1.07
C LEU A 414 -9.46 5.34 -0.35
N ALA A 415 -9.27 4.06 -0.67
CA ALA A 415 -8.94 3.63 -2.04
C ALA A 415 -10.07 3.95 -3.03
N CYS A 416 -11.31 3.63 -2.68
CA CYS A 416 -12.51 3.93 -3.48
C CYS A 416 -12.69 5.45 -3.65
N ALA A 417 -12.51 6.22 -2.57
CA ALA A 417 -12.59 7.67 -2.59
C ALA A 417 -11.54 8.30 -3.49
N LEU A 418 -10.29 7.86 -3.36
CA LEU A 418 -9.20 8.35 -4.20
C LEU A 418 -9.45 8.03 -5.68
N GLY A 419 -9.90 6.81 -5.99
CA GLY A 419 -10.30 6.44 -7.35
C GLY A 419 -11.44 7.30 -7.88
N GLY A 420 -12.46 7.59 -7.06
CA GLY A 420 -13.59 8.45 -7.40
C GLY A 420 -13.18 9.90 -7.66
N VAL A 421 -12.39 10.50 -6.76
CA VAL A 421 -11.88 11.87 -6.92
C VAL A 421 -10.99 12.00 -8.14
N MET A 422 -10.12 11.03 -8.42
CA MET A 422 -9.29 11.03 -9.62
C MET A 422 -10.14 10.93 -10.89
N SER A 423 -11.13 10.04 -10.90
CA SER A 423 -12.02 9.82 -12.05
C SER A 423 -12.90 11.05 -12.32
N GLY A 424 -13.58 11.55 -11.30
CA GLY A 424 -14.40 12.76 -11.39
C GLY A 424 -13.57 13.99 -11.72
N GLY A 425 -12.38 14.09 -11.14
CA GLY A 425 -11.50 15.23 -11.33
C GLY A 425 -10.95 15.34 -12.76
N VAL A 426 -10.49 14.22 -13.34
CA VAL A 426 -10.04 14.21 -14.74
C VAL A 426 -11.22 14.45 -15.68
N SER A 427 -12.36 13.81 -15.47
CA SER A 427 -13.54 13.97 -16.33
C SER A 427 -14.05 15.42 -16.32
N GLN A 428 -14.18 16.03 -15.14
CA GLN A 428 -14.56 17.43 -15.02
C GLN A 428 -13.56 18.36 -15.71
N ARG A 429 -12.26 18.12 -15.54
CA ARG A 429 -11.23 18.98 -16.11
C ARG A 429 -11.16 18.92 -17.62
N VAL A 430 -11.34 17.73 -18.20
CA VAL A 430 -11.41 17.59 -19.66
C VAL A 430 -12.70 18.23 -20.17
N SER A 431 -13.83 18.05 -19.48
CA SER A 431 -15.09 18.73 -19.82
C SER A 431 -14.92 20.25 -19.83
N ASP A 432 -14.38 20.84 -18.75
CA ASP A 432 -14.16 22.28 -18.63
C ASP A 432 -13.19 22.80 -19.72
N TRP A 433 -12.18 22.00 -20.09
CA TRP A 433 -11.23 22.36 -21.16
C TRP A 433 -11.86 22.32 -22.55
N LEU A 434 -12.70 21.30 -22.82
CA LEU A 434 -13.41 21.17 -24.09
C LEU A 434 -14.47 22.28 -24.26
N ASP A 435 -15.25 22.53 -23.20
CA ASP A 435 -16.36 23.51 -23.18
C ASP A 435 -15.86 24.96 -23.08
N GLY A 436 -14.75 25.19 -22.35
CA GLY A 436 -14.11 26.48 -22.13
C GLY A 436 -14.98 27.53 -21.44
N THR A 437 -15.66 28.41 -22.20
CA THR A 437 -16.40 29.55 -21.65
C THR A 437 -17.93 29.38 -21.65
N GLY A 438 -18.49 28.24 -22.08
CA GLY A 438 -19.92 28.00 -21.86
C GLY A 438 -20.56 26.77 -22.49
N THR A 439 -21.48 26.14 -21.73
CA THR A 439 -22.77 25.48 -22.06
C THR A 439 -22.93 24.59 -23.30
N PHE A 440 -21.89 24.22 -24.05
CA PHE A 440 -22.04 23.39 -25.24
C PHE A 440 -22.19 21.90 -24.91
N LEU A 441 -21.66 21.49 -23.76
CA LEU A 441 -21.65 20.11 -23.30
C LEU A 441 -22.59 19.94 -22.10
N ASP A 442 -23.29 18.80 -22.04
CA ASP A 442 -24.01 18.38 -20.83
C ASP A 442 -23.04 18.06 -19.68
N GLY A 443 -21.76 17.87 -19.99
CA GLY A 443 -20.68 17.62 -19.05
C GLY A 443 -20.73 16.20 -18.47
N PRO A 444 -19.90 15.91 -17.45
CA PRO A 444 -19.77 14.57 -16.89
C PRO A 444 -21.05 14.15 -16.12
N PRO A 445 -21.21 12.83 -15.84
CA PRO A 445 -22.28 12.28 -15.03
C PRO A 445 -22.49 13.04 -13.72
N VAL A 446 -23.77 13.28 -13.39
CA VAL A 446 -24.20 14.09 -12.23
C VAL A 446 -23.50 13.67 -10.92
N LEU A 447 -23.31 12.37 -10.69
CA LEU A 447 -22.64 11.88 -9.50
C LEU A 447 -21.21 12.45 -9.35
N LEU A 448 -20.46 12.57 -10.44
CA LEU A 448 -19.08 13.08 -10.37
C LEU A 448 -19.05 14.53 -9.89
N THR A 449 -20.04 15.33 -10.28
CA THR A 449 -20.22 16.70 -9.77
C THR A 449 -20.58 16.71 -8.28
N TRP A 450 -21.47 15.81 -7.82
CA TRP A 450 -21.77 15.67 -6.39
C TRP A 450 -20.54 15.26 -5.57
N GLN A 451 -19.72 14.34 -6.09
CA GLN A 451 -18.47 13.93 -5.43
C GLN A 451 -17.44 15.06 -5.34
N ALA A 452 -17.37 15.94 -6.35
CA ALA A 452 -16.52 17.13 -6.29
C ALA A 452 -16.94 18.09 -5.16
N SER A 453 -18.25 18.31 -4.99
CA SER A 453 -18.80 19.22 -3.96
C SER A 453 -18.56 18.75 -2.52
N VAL A 454 -18.25 17.48 -2.32
CA VAL A 454 -17.92 16.90 -1.01
C VAL A 454 -16.54 17.34 -0.51
N ILE A 455 -15.61 17.66 -1.41
CA ILE A 455 -14.21 17.95 -1.07
C ILE A 455 -14.08 19.15 -0.10
N PRO A 456 -14.70 20.32 -0.34
CA PRO A 456 -14.81 21.41 0.63
C PRO A 456 -15.20 20.98 2.06
N VAL A 457 -16.25 20.18 2.17
CA VAL A 457 -16.79 19.74 3.46
C VAL A 457 -15.79 18.84 4.18
N LEU A 458 -15.15 17.94 3.44
CA LEU A 458 -14.08 17.09 3.97
C LEU A 458 -12.88 17.91 4.46
N LEU A 459 -12.50 18.99 3.75
CA LEU A 459 -11.42 19.88 4.19
C LEU A 459 -11.74 20.59 5.49
N VAL A 460 -12.98 21.03 5.71
CA VAL A 460 -13.41 21.63 6.98
C VAL A 460 -13.27 20.63 8.13
N VAL A 461 -13.71 19.38 7.93
CA VAL A 461 -13.55 18.30 8.93
C VAL A 461 -12.06 18.06 9.25
N LEU A 462 -11.21 18.05 8.23
CA LEU A 462 -9.76 17.90 8.39
C LEU A 462 -9.12 19.07 9.14
N LEU A 463 -9.49 20.31 8.83
CA LEU A 463 -8.99 21.50 9.51
C LEU A 463 -9.37 21.50 11.00
N ALA A 464 -10.62 21.12 11.32
CA ALA A 464 -11.06 20.97 12.70
C ALA A 464 -10.24 19.90 13.45
N LEU A 465 -10.01 18.74 12.83
CA LEU A 465 -9.18 17.68 13.42
C LEU A 465 -7.73 18.13 13.63
N CYS A 466 -7.13 18.82 12.64
CA CYS A 466 -5.79 19.39 12.75
C CYS A 466 -5.70 20.42 13.89
N GLY A 467 -6.70 21.28 14.05
CA GLY A 467 -6.79 22.22 15.18
C GLY A 467 -6.84 21.51 16.53
N LEU A 468 -7.64 20.44 16.65
CA LEU A 468 -7.73 19.64 17.87
C LEU A 468 -6.41 18.93 18.21
N LEU A 469 -5.76 18.30 17.22
CA LEU A 469 -4.46 17.64 17.40
C LEU A 469 -3.34 18.65 17.71
N GLY A 470 -3.37 19.82 17.08
CA GLY A 470 -2.44 20.92 17.38
C GLY A 470 -2.57 21.40 18.82
N ARG A 471 -3.82 21.60 19.29
CA ARG A 471 -4.10 21.94 20.69
C ARG A 471 -3.61 20.87 21.66
N GLN A 472 -3.86 19.58 21.37
CA GLN A 472 -3.39 18.47 22.21
C GLN A 472 -1.86 18.39 22.26
N THR A 473 -1.19 18.57 21.12
CA THR A 473 0.29 18.56 21.04
C THR A 473 0.89 19.71 21.83
N TRP A 474 0.25 20.89 21.79
CA TRP A 474 0.66 22.05 22.57
C TRP A 474 0.53 21.81 24.08
N LEU A 475 -0.59 21.22 24.53
CA LEU A 475 -0.78 20.84 25.94
C LEU A 475 0.26 19.80 26.38
N LEU A 476 0.50 18.78 25.56
CA LEU A 476 1.49 17.75 25.84
C LEU A 476 2.92 18.31 25.88
N THR A 477 3.26 19.25 24.99
CA THR A 477 4.56 19.93 25.00
C THR A 477 4.79 20.64 26.34
N ARG A 478 3.75 21.22 26.95
CA ARG A 478 3.87 21.84 28.28
C ARG A 478 4.14 20.81 29.37
N ALA A 479 3.41 19.70 29.38
CA ALA A 479 3.62 18.63 30.37
C ALA A 479 5.00 17.95 30.24
N GLU A 480 5.49 17.79 29.02
CA GLU A 480 6.80 17.18 28.74
C GLU A 480 7.99 18.06 29.17
N GLN A 481 7.80 19.38 29.33
CA GLN A 481 8.89 20.26 29.80
C GLN A 481 9.37 19.86 31.20
N ASP A 482 8.44 19.53 32.10
CA ASP A 482 8.75 19.11 33.47
C ASP A 482 9.37 17.71 33.51
N ALA A 483 9.03 16.84 32.56
CA ALA A 483 9.64 15.52 32.42
C ALA A 483 11.09 15.60 31.93
N VAL A 484 11.35 16.44 30.91
CA VAL A 484 12.70 16.67 30.37
C VAL A 484 13.62 17.25 31.43
N GLY A 485 13.16 18.22 32.24
CA GLY A 485 13.98 18.80 33.31
C GLY A 485 14.43 17.75 34.33
N ARG A 486 13.53 16.85 34.74
CA ARG A 486 13.81 15.76 35.68
C ARG A 486 14.77 14.72 35.11
N GLU A 487 14.58 14.31 33.86
CA GLU A 487 15.40 13.27 33.21
C GLU A 487 16.87 13.67 33.08
N TYR A 488 17.13 14.92 32.70
CA TYR A 488 18.50 15.42 32.57
C TYR A 488 19.07 15.98 33.88
N GLY A 489 18.33 15.92 34.99
CA GLY A 489 18.77 16.43 36.28
C GLY A 489 19.13 17.92 36.29
N VAL A 490 18.55 18.69 35.37
CA VAL A 490 18.82 20.13 35.24
C VAL A 490 17.78 20.92 36.03
N GLY A 491 18.21 21.97 36.75
CA GLY A 491 17.34 22.97 37.39
C GLY A 491 16.52 23.76 36.35
N PRO A 492 16.24 25.07 36.51
CA PRO A 492 15.73 25.86 35.40
C PRO A 492 16.83 25.99 34.32
N GLY A 493 17.03 24.94 33.53
CA GLY A 493 17.92 24.91 32.37
C GLY A 493 17.39 25.85 31.27
N ASP A 494 18.08 25.91 30.12
CA ASP A 494 17.64 26.76 29.00
C ASP A 494 16.18 26.46 28.58
N PRO A 495 15.22 27.39 28.80
CA PRO A 495 13.80 27.16 28.48
C PRO A 495 13.57 26.88 27.00
N ALA A 496 14.40 27.46 26.11
CA ALA A 496 14.29 27.24 24.69
C ALA A 496 14.70 25.80 24.31
N ARG A 497 15.77 25.26 24.93
CA ARG A 497 16.22 23.88 24.70
C ARG A 497 15.23 22.87 25.28
N THR A 498 14.77 23.04 26.52
CA THR A 498 13.73 22.18 27.11
C THR A 498 12.48 22.14 26.23
N ARG A 499 12.02 23.31 25.76
CA ARG A 499 10.85 23.38 24.86
C ARG A 499 11.08 22.67 23.53
N ARG A 500 12.29 22.72 22.95
CA ARG A 500 12.60 21.98 21.70
C ARG A 500 12.55 20.47 21.92
N ILE A 501 13.13 19.96 23.00
CA ILE A 501 13.13 18.53 23.34
C ILE A 501 11.70 18.06 23.64
N ALA A 502 10.98 18.79 24.50
CA ALA A 502 9.59 18.49 24.86
C ALA A 502 8.66 18.51 23.63
N ARG A 503 8.85 19.49 22.72
CA ARG A 503 8.09 19.55 21.46
C ARG A 503 8.43 18.36 20.56
N ALA A 504 9.69 17.94 20.48
CA ALA A 504 10.08 16.77 19.69
C ALA A 504 9.39 15.49 20.22
N ARG A 505 9.37 15.28 21.54
CA ARG A 505 8.62 14.18 22.19
C ARG A 505 7.12 14.26 21.93
N ALA A 506 6.52 15.44 22.14
CA ALA A 506 5.08 15.63 21.91
C ALA A 506 4.70 15.40 20.44
N MET A 507 5.48 15.92 19.50
CA MET A 507 5.27 15.69 18.06
C MET A 507 5.47 14.22 17.68
N ALA A 508 6.42 13.52 18.31
CA ALA A 508 6.60 12.09 18.08
C ALA A 508 5.33 11.29 18.39
N THR A 509 4.54 11.67 19.40
CA THR A 509 3.26 11.00 19.73
C THR A 509 2.15 11.19 18.69
N LEU A 510 2.25 12.16 17.77
CA LEU A 510 1.23 12.41 16.75
C LEU A 510 1.03 11.20 15.83
N THR A 511 2.09 10.44 15.55
CA THR A 511 2.00 9.21 14.76
C THR A 511 1.04 8.19 15.40
N ASP A 512 0.92 8.19 16.73
CA ASP A 512 0.01 7.30 17.43
C ASP A 512 -1.48 7.63 17.19
N ARG A 513 -1.75 8.88 16.77
CA ARG A 513 -3.07 9.39 16.36
C ARG A 513 -3.40 9.14 14.89
N GLY A 514 -2.48 8.53 14.13
CA GLY A 514 -2.71 8.15 12.73
C GLY A 514 -4.02 7.37 12.49
N PRO A 515 -4.39 6.38 13.32
CA PRO A 515 -5.68 5.72 13.21
C PRO A 515 -6.85 6.69 13.32
N LEU A 516 -6.86 7.63 14.27
CA LEU A 516 -7.96 8.61 14.42
C LEU A 516 -8.17 9.42 13.13
N LEU A 517 -7.08 9.89 12.50
CA LEU A 517 -7.15 10.60 11.23
C LEU A 517 -7.81 9.74 10.15
N VAL A 518 -7.36 8.50 9.99
CA VAL A 518 -7.94 7.56 9.02
C VAL A 518 -9.42 7.26 9.33
N ALA A 519 -9.79 7.13 10.61
CA ALA A 519 -11.17 6.90 11.02
C ALA A 519 -12.09 8.05 10.60
N VAL A 520 -11.68 9.29 10.93
CA VAL A 520 -12.45 10.50 10.63
C VAL A 520 -12.59 10.68 9.13
N VAL A 521 -11.49 10.59 8.38
CA VAL A 521 -11.50 10.78 6.92
C VAL A 521 -12.33 9.70 6.24
N SER A 522 -12.12 8.42 6.56
CA SER A 522 -12.87 7.32 5.94
C SER A 522 -14.37 7.37 6.26
N THR A 523 -14.73 7.68 7.50
CA THR A 523 -16.14 7.81 7.92
C THR A 523 -16.81 9.01 7.25
N ALA A 524 -16.16 10.18 7.29
CA ALA A 524 -16.68 11.37 6.62
C ALA A 524 -16.85 11.13 5.12
N THR A 525 -15.88 10.47 4.47
CA THR A 525 -15.94 10.17 3.04
C THR A 525 -17.05 9.18 2.70
N LEU A 526 -17.28 8.16 3.53
CA LEU A 526 -18.39 7.22 3.34
C LEU A 526 -19.75 7.94 3.46
N LEU A 527 -19.93 8.75 4.50
CA LEU A 527 -21.18 9.49 4.74
C LEU A 527 -21.45 10.53 3.64
N LEU A 528 -20.45 11.32 3.28
CA LEU A 528 -20.57 12.33 2.24
C LEU A 528 -20.75 11.69 0.86
N GLY A 529 -20.10 10.56 0.59
CA GLY A 529 -20.30 9.77 -0.63
C GLY A 529 -21.71 9.16 -0.72
N ALA A 530 -22.27 8.68 0.40
CA ALA A 530 -23.66 8.25 0.46
C ALA A 530 -24.63 9.41 0.21
N GLY A 531 -24.36 10.59 0.80
CA GLY A 531 -25.13 11.81 0.52
C GLY A 531 -25.07 12.22 -0.96
N ALA A 532 -23.90 12.14 -1.58
CA ALA A 532 -23.72 12.38 -3.01
C ALA A 532 -24.52 11.40 -3.88
N LEU A 533 -24.56 10.12 -3.51
CA LEU A 533 -25.37 9.10 -4.20
C LEU A 533 -26.87 9.39 -4.08
N VAL A 534 -27.34 9.67 -2.86
CA VAL A 534 -28.76 10.00 -2.62
C VAL A 534 -29.16 11.28 -3.37
N GLY A 535 -28.32 12.31 -3.33
CA GLY A 535 -28.54 13.56 -4.06
C GLY A 535 -28.59 13.34 -5.58
N ALA A 536 -27.62 12.61 -6.13
CA ALA A 536 -27.55 12.35 -7.56
C ALA A 536 -28.72 11.50 -8.08
N PHE A 537 -29.02 10.37 -7.43
CA PHE A 537 -30.10 9.48 -7.87
C PHE A 537 -31.49 10.00 -7.53
N GLY A 538 -31.64 10.69 -6.39
CA GLY A 538 -32.93 11.23 -5.95
C GLY A 538 -33.40 12.42 -6.79
N THR A 539 -32.46 13.24 -7.28
CA THR A 539 -32.81 14.48 -8.00
C THR A 539 -32.54 14.45 -9.50
N GLY A 540 -31.60 13.60 -9.96
CA GLY A 540 -31.11 13.62 -11.34
C GLY A 540 -30.39 14.91 -11.74
N LYS A 541 -30.08 15.80 -10.77
CA LYS A 541 -29.58 17.15 -10.98
C LYS A 541 -28.26 17.36 -10.25
N THR A 542 -27.44 18.31 -10.73
CA THR A 542 -26.23 18.76 -10.02
C THR A 542 -26.59 19.42 -8.69
N PRO A 543 -25.65 19.50 -7.72
CA PRO A 543 -25.91 20.07 -6.39
C PRO A 543 -26.61 21.44 -6.42
N VAL A 544 -26.15 22.35 -7.28
CA VAL A 544 -26.77 23.67 -7.46
C VAL A 544 -28.22 23.55 -7.93
N ARG A 545 -28.45 22.81 -9.03
CA ARG A 545 -29.79 22.63 -9.63
C ARG A 545 -30.76 21.85 -8.73
N ALA A 546 -30.23 20.98 -7.87
CA ALA A 546 -31.02 20.25 -6.88
C ALA A 546 -31.54 21.15 -5.76
N THR A 547 -30.87 22.29 -5.53
CA THR A 547 -31.26 23.30 -4.53
C THR A 547 -32.00 24.50 -5.11
N ASP A 548 -32.42 24.43 -6.38
CA ASP A 548 -33.25 25.46 -7.00
C ASP A 548 -34.58 25.57 -6.25
N GLY A 549 -34.81 26.71 -5.58
CA GLY A 549 -35.98 26.96 -4.74
C GLY A 549 -35.79 26.69 -3.24
N ALA A 550 -34.59 26.26 -2.81
CA ALA A 550 -34.25 26.19 -1.38
C ALA A 550 -33.98 27.58 -0.79
N GLN A 551 -33.84 27.67 0.53
CA GLN A 551 -33.41 28.91 1.20
C GLN A 551 -32.08 29.40 0.64
N SER A 552 -31.91 30.73 0.55
CA SER A 552 -30.74 31.38 -0.07
C SER A 552 -29.39 30.92 0.49
N PHE A 553 -29.33 30.63 1.80
CA PHE A 553 -28.14 30.07 2.43
C PHE A 553 -27.78 28.67 1.90
N VAL A 554 -28.77 27.79 1.73
CA VAL A 554 -28.57 26.42 1.24
C VAL A 554 -28.11 26.44 -0.22
N GLN A 555 -28.75 27.27 -1.04
CA GLN A 555 -28.38 27.44 -2.45
C GLN A 555 -26.97 28.03 -2.58
N GLY A 556 -26.64 29.07 -1.80
CA GLY A 556 -25.30 29.68 -1.76
C GLY A 556 -24.23 28.70 -1.28
N ALA A 557 -24.53 27.86 -0.30
CA ALA A 557 -23.62 26.81 0.16
C ALA A 557 -23.39 25.74 -0.92
N ALA A 558 -24.44 25.30 -1.62
CA ALA A 558 -24.33 24.34 -2.71
C ALA A 558 -23.50 24.89 -3.90
N GLN A 559 -23.73 26.15 -4.26
CA GLN A 559 -22.95 26.84 -5.30
C GLN A 559 -21.48 26.98 -4.91
N THR A 560 -21.20 27.41 -3.68
CA THR A 560 -19.84 27.53 -3.17
C THR A 560 -19.14 26.17 -3.12
N ALA A 561 -19.82 25.13 -2.64
CA ALA A 561 -19.27 23.78 -2.56
C ALA A 561 -18.96 23.21 -3.94
N GLN A 562 -19.86 23.38 -4.92
CA GLN A 562 -19.64 22.92 -6.29
C GLN A 562 -18.49 23.67 -6.97
N ALA A 563 -18.49 25.01 -6.88
CA ALA A 563 -17.43 25.82 -7.48
C ALA A 563 -16.06 25.54 -6.84
N MET A 564 -15.99 25.57 -5.51
CA MET A 564 -14.75 25.31 -4.78
C MET A 564 -14.28 23.86 -4.96
N GLY A 565 -15.20 22.90 -5.02
CA GLY A 565 -14.90 21.50 -5.36
C GLY A 565 -14.21 21.38 -6.72
N SER A 566 -14.75 22.03 -7.76
CA SER A 566 -14.12 22.08 -9.08
C SER A 566 -12.72 22.72 -9.02
N TRP A 567 -12.57 23.89 -8.37
CA TRP A 567 -11.28 24.56 -8.23
C TRP A 567 -10.24 23.72 -7.47
N LEU A 568 -10.64 23.09 -6.37
CA LEU A 568 -9.77 22.24 -5.55
C LEU A 568 -9.32 20.98 -6.30
N ILE A 569 -10.17 20.40 -7.13
CA ILE A 569 -9.78 19.34 -8.06
C ILE A 569 -8.68 19.82 -9.00
N GLY A 570 -8.82 21.03 -9.55
CA GLY A 570 -7.81 21.64 -10.42
C GLY A 570 -6.49 21.90 -9.74
N LEU A 571 -6.56 22.54 -8.58
CA LEU A 571 -5.40 22.78 -7.74
C LEU A 571 -4.73 21.44 -7.37
N GLY A 572 -5.53 20.44 -7.00
CA GLY A 572 -5.09 19.09 -6.71
C GLY A 572 -4.36 18.45 -7.90
N PHE A 573 -4.88 18.59 -9.12
CA PHE A 573 -4.22 18.11 -10.34
C PHE A 573 -2.91 18.85 -10.64
N VAL A 574 -2.88 20.18 -10.51
CA VAL A 574 -1.65 20.97 -10.70
C VAL A 574 -0.61 20.59 -9.64
N LEU A 575 -1.00 20.50 -8.37
CA LEU A 575 -0.15 20.03 -7.28
C LEU A 575 0.36 18.61 -7.56
N PHE A 576 -0.50 17.72 -8.03
CA PHE A 576 -0.15 16.35 -8.39
C PHE A 576 0.92 16.30 -9.49
N VAL A 577 0.75 17.04 -10.59
CA VAL A 577 1.72 17.10 -11.70
C VAL A 577 3.03 17.75 -11.25
N THR A 578 2.95 18.88 -10.54
CA THR A 578 4.14 19.62 -10.07
C THR A 578 4.92 18.83 -9.02
N TRP A 579 4.25 18.19 -8.06
CA TRP A 579 4.89 17.30 -7.08
C TRP A 579 5.42 16.03 -7.73
N GLY A 580 4.73 15.44 -8.71
CA GLY A 580 5.25 14.32 -9.50
C GLY A 580 6.56 14.68 -10.21
N ARG A 581 6.61 15.86 -10.85
CA ARG A 581 7.82 16.40 -11.47
C ARG A 581 8.90 16.75 -10.45
N ARG A 582 8.53 17.28 -9.28
CA ARG A 582 9.49 17.61 -8.21
C ARG A 582 10.08 16.36 -7.57
N ALA A 583 9.26 15.34 -7.28
CA ALA A 583 9.73 14.04 -6.82
C ALA A 583 10.66 13.36 -7.83
N TYR A 584 10.47 13.60 -9.14
CA TYR A 584 11.43 13.15 -10.14
C TYR A 584 12.79 13.85 -10.01
N LYS A 585 12.82 15.15 -9.70
CA LYS A 585 14.05 15.97 -9.73
C LYS A 585 14.78 16.10 -8.37
N ASP A 586 14.07 16.07 -7.25
CA ASP A 586 14.58 16.47 -5.93
C ASP A 586 14.71 15.27 -4.96
N PRO A 587 15.93 14.89 -4.54
CA PRO A 587 16.17 13.80 -3.58
C PRO A 587 15.48 13.98 -2.23
N SER A 588 15.28 15.21 -1.75
CA SER A 588 14.65 15.48 -0.46
C SER A 588 13.14 15.25 -0.51
N ALA A 589 12.47 15.71 -1.57
CA ALA A 589 11.06 15.46 -1.83
C ALA A 589 10.76 13.96 -2.03
N ARG A 590 11.71 13.21 -2.62
CA ARG A 590 11.63 11.73 -2.73
C ARG A 590 11.60 11.06 -1.36
N ARG A 591 12.32 11.57 -0.37
CA ARG A 591 12.44 10.92 0.95
C ARG A 591 11.11 10.91 1.70
N THR A 592 10.34 11.99 1.66
CA THR A 592 9.03 12.09 2.33
C THR A 592 7.96 11.22 1.67
N ILE A 593 7.89 11.21 0.34
CA ILE A 593 6.96 10.35 -0.42
C ILE A 593 7.37 8.87 -0.30
N GLY A 594 8.69 8.60 -0.23
CA GLY A 594 9.26 7.27 -0.14
C GLY A 594 8.78 6.46 1.07
N ILE A 595 8.53 7.10 2.22
CA ILE A 595 8.10 6.38 3.44
C ILE A 595 6.71 5.75 3.25
N LEU A 596 5.73 6.53 2.78
CA LEU A 596 4.38 6.01 2.49
C LEU A 596 4.42 4.93 1.40
N TRP A 597 5.30 5.14 0.42
CA TRP A 597 5.48 4.21 -0.67
C TRP A 597 6.08 2.87 -0.22
N ASP A 598 7.10 2.91 0.65
CA ASP A 598 7.79 1.72 1.15
C ASP A 598 6.89 0.89 2.08
N VAL A 599 5.95 1.52 2.79
CA VAL A 599 4.91 0.79 3.53
C VAL A 599 3.89 0.17 2.55
N GLY A 600 3.45 0.92 1.55
CA GLY A 600 2.47 0.45 0.55
C GLY A 600 2.99 -0.68 -0.35
N THR A 601 4.30 -0.71 -0.60
CA THR A 601 4.97 -1.68 -1.48
C THR A 601 5.76 -2.75 -0.75
N PHE A 602 5.67 -2.80 0.58
CA PHE A 602 6.20 -3.91 1.38
C PHE A 602 5.38 -5.20 1.16
N TRP A 603 4.09 -5.09 0.87
CA TRP A 603 3.20 -6.25 0.86
C TRP A 603 3.03 -6.86 -0.53
N PRO A 604 3.01 -8.21 -0.65
CA PRO A 604 2.73 -8.87 -1.92
C PRO A 604 1.39 -8.45 -2.53
N ARG A 605 1.30 -8.50 -3.87
CA ARG A 605 0.05 -8.26 -4.60
C ARG A 605 -0.93 -9.40 -4.32
N ALA A 606 -1.95 -9.12 -3.53
CA ALA A 606 -2.96 -10.11 -3.11
C ALA A 606 -4.40 -9.76 -3.50
N ALA A 607 -4.68 -8.47 -3.71
CA ALA A 607 -5.96 -7.98 -4.17
C ALA A 607 -5.90 -7.36 -5.57
N HIS A 608 -4.91 -6.51 -5.84
CA HIS A 608 -4.84 -5.76 -7.10
C HIS A 608 -3.54 -6.07 -7.89
N PRO A 609 -3.62 -6.64 -9.10
CA PRO A 609 -2.45 -7.08 -9.87
C PRO A 609 -1.68 -5.93 -10.53
N PHE A 610 -2.32 -4.77 -10.73
CA PHE A 610 -1.69 -3.55 -11.24
C PHE A 610 -1.16 -2.63 -10.12
N ALA A 611 -1.25 -3.05 -8.85
CA ALA A 611 -0.57 -2.33 -7.79
C ALA A 611 0.96 -2.31 -8.06
N PRO A 612 1.71 -1.35 -7.50
CA PRO A 612 3.17 -1.37 -7.59
C PRO A 612 3.77 -2.69 -7.11
N PRO A 613 4.96 -3.09 -7.63
CA PRO A 613 5.59 -4.34 -7.22
C PRO A 613 6.00 -4.33 -5.76
N CYS A 614 5.97 -5.52 -5.16
CA CYS A 614 6.44 -5.72 -3.80
C CYS A 614 7.97 -5.84 -3.77
N TYR A 615 8.67 -4.92 -3.11
CA TYR A 615 10.13 -5.05 -2.97
C TYR A 615 10.52 -6.14 -1.97
N ALA A 616 9.67 -6.44 -0.99
CA ALA A 616 9.95 -7.46 0.02
C ALA A 616 9.91 -8.88 -0.55
N GLU A 617 9.14 -9.12 -1.63
CA GLU A 617 9.19 -10.39 -2.40
C GLU A 617 10.56 -10.64 -3.07
N ARG A 618 11.45 -9.64 -3.08
CA ARG A 618 12.86 -9.77 -3.44
C ARG A 618 13.79 -9.69 -2.23
N ALA A 619 13.63 -8.65 -1.40
CA ALA A 619 14.55 -8.40 -0.28
C ALA A 619 14.51 -9.47 0.83
N VAL A 620 13.33 -10.04 1.12
CA VAL A 620 13.21 -11.08 2.14
C VAL A 620 13.91 -12.37 1.70
N PRO A 621 13.67 -12.90 0.48
CA PRO A 621 14.47 -13.99 -0.06
C PRO A 621 15.98 -13.72 -0.08
N ASP A 622 16.43 -12.55 -0.52
CA ASP A 622 17.86 -12.19 -0.59
C ASP A 622 18.53 -12.28 0.80
N LEU A 623 17.91 -11.67 1.82
CA LEU A 623 18.38 -11.72 3.20
C LEU A 623 18.36 -13.15 3.76
N THR A 624 17.31 -13.91 3.50
CA THR A 624 17.17 -15.29 3.99
C THR A 624 18.24 -16.18 3.37
N TRP A 625 18.49 -16.06 2.05
CA TRP A 625 19.57 -16.75 1.35
C TRP A 625 20.93 -16.39 1.90
N ARG A 626 21.20 -15.10 2.17
CA ARG A 626 22.48 -14.66 2.72
C ARG A 626 22.73 -15.24 4.11
N MET A 627 21.77 -15.11 5.03
CA MET A 627 21.88 -15.66 6.38
C MET A 627 22.07 -17.19 6.35
N ALA A 628 21.20 -17.92 5.64
CA ALA A 628 21.23 -19.37 5.62
C ALA A 628 22.46 -19.96 4.90
N SER A 629 22.97 -19.31 3.85
CA SER A 629 24.20 -19.74 3.17
C SER A 629 25.43 -19.51 4.05
N TRP A 630 25.53 -18.33 4.66
CA TRP A 630 26.66 -17.98 5.52
C TRP A 630 26.72 -18.86 6.76
N THR A 631 25.62 -18.99 7.51
CA THR A 631 25.58 -19.83 8.73
C THR A 631 25.88 -21.30 8.43
N ARG A 632 25.51 -21.81 7.25
CA ARG A 632 25.87 -23.18 6.82
C ARG A 632 27.34 -23.31 6.45
N ALA A 633 27.92 -22.32 5.77
CA ALA A 633 29.30 -22.36 5.29
C ALA A 633 30.32 -22.17 6.43
N THR A 634 30.07 -21.22 7.33
CA THR A 634 31.04 -20.85 8.38
C THR A 634 30.74 -21.50 9.74
N GLY A 635 29.48 -21.93 9.96
CA GLY A 635 29.00 -22.29 11.30
C GLY A 635 28.99 -21.12 12.30
N GLY A 636 29.23 -19.89 11.81
CA GLY A 636 29.46 -18.67 12.57
C GLY A 636 28.24 -18.09 13.29
N ARG A 637 28.48 -17.02 14.06
CA ARG A 637 27.47 -16.26 14.81
C ARG A 637 26.99 -15.08 13.97
N LEU A 638 25.68 -14.84 13.87
CA LEU A 638 25.14 -13.78 13.02
C LEU A 638 24.20 -12.87 13.82
N VAL A 639 24.44 -11.55 13.79
CA VAL A 639 23.46 -10.54 14.18
C VAL A 639 22.90 -9.89 12.92
N ILE A 640 21.57 -9.81 12.80
CA ILE A 640 20.92 -8.98 11.78
C ILE A 640 20.44 -7.67 12.44
N SER A 641 20.97 -6.55 11.96
CA SER A 641 20.79 -5.21 12.51
C SER A 641 19.89 -4.36 11.61
N GLY A 642 18.61 -4.23 11.96
CA GLY A 642 17.59 -3.55 11.14
C GLY A 642 17.19 -2.16 11.66
N HIS A 643 17.44 -1.12 10.87
CA HIS A 643 16.94 0.25 11.13
C HIS A 643 15.58 0.47 10.51
N SER A 644 14.61 1.05 11.25
CA SER A 644 13.35 1.54 10.66
C SER A 644 12.67 0.46 9.79
N GLN A 645 12.35 0.70 8.52
CA GLN A 645 11.80 -0.31 7.61
C GLN A 645 12.68 -1.57 7.46
N GLY A 646 13.99 -1.45 7.64
CA GLY A 646 14.93 -2.57 7.68
C GLY A 646 14.70 -3.52 8.86
N SER A 647 14.14 -3.05 9.98
CA SER A 647 13.75 -3.92 11.10
C SER A 647 12.61 -4.87 10.73
N VAL A 648 11.68 -4.39 9.90
CA VAL A 648 10.54 -5.17 9.39
C VAL A 648 11.02 -6.23 8.40
N LEU A 649 11.97 -5.88 7.51
CA LEU A 649 12.62 -6.82 6.61
C LEU A 649 13.43 -7.88 7.37
N ALA A 650 14.19 -7.46 8.39
CA ALA A 650 14.98 -8.37 9.22
C ALA A 650 14.10 -9.39 9.94
N ALA A 651 13.01 -8.95 10.57
CA ALA A 651 12.03 -9.85 11.19
C ALA A 651 11.36 -10.80 10.17
N ALA A 652 10.97 -10.27 9.00
CA ALA A 652 10.39 -11.07 7.92
C ALA A 652 11.34 -12.16 7.40
N ALA A 653 12.63 -11.84 7.24
CA ALA A 653 13.66 -12.79 6.82
C ALA A 653 13.97 -13.82 7.91
N ALA A 654 14.00 -13.41 9.19
CA ALA A 654 14.19 -14.32 10.31
C ALA A 654 13.10 -15.41 10.35
N TRP A 655 11.83 -15.06 10.14
CA TRP A 655 10.74 -16.05 10.06
C TRP A 655 10.87 -17.04 8.89
N GLN A 656 11.59 -16.69 7.83
CA GLN A 656 11.76 -17.57 6.67
C GLN A 656 12.91 -18.58 6.83
N LEU A 657 13.80 -18.39 7.82
CA LEU A 657 14.85 -19.35 8.15
C LEU A 657 14.29 -20.67 8.69
N LYS A 658 15.07 -21.74 8.60
CA LYS A 658 14.76 -23.01 9.28
C LYS A 658 14.92 -22.85 10.79
N PRO A 659 14.22 -23.63 11.63
CA PRO A 659 14.32 -23.50 13.10
C PRO A 659 15.75 -23.68 13.62
N SER A 660 16.53 -24.57 12.99
CA SER A 660 17.95 -24.78 13.30
C SER A 660 18.80 -23.53 13.07
N ASP A 661 18.46 -22.76 12.03
CA ASP A 661 19.22 -21.59 11.59
C ASP A 661 18.77 -20.35 12.39
N ARG A 662 17.47 -20.23 12.71
CA ARG A 662 16.92 -19.15 13.55
C ARG A 662 17.58 -19.07 14.92
N LYS A 663 17.86 -20.23 15.54
CA LYS A 663 18.55 -20.31 16.85
C LYS A 663 20.02 -19.90 16.81
N ARG A 664 20.57 -19.58 15.64
CA ARG A 664 21.95 -19.09 15.45
C ARG A 664 22.02 -17.62 15.02
N VAL A 665 20.86 -16.99 14.88
CA VAL A 665 20.73 -15.59 14.48
C VAL A 665 20.21 -14.80 15.67
N ALA A 666 20.84 -13.67 15.95
CA ALA A 666 20.35 -12.67 16.87
C ALA A 666 19.78 -11.48 16.09
N LEU A 667 18.77 -10.81 16.65
CA LEU A 667 18.11 -9.67 16.02
C LEU A 667 18.35 -8.40 16.82
N LEU A 668 18.86 -7.36 16.15
CA LEU A 668 18.98 -6.01 16.69
C LEU A 668 18.09 -5.08 15.88
N THR A 669 17.04 -4.55 16.48
CA THR A 669 16.15 -3.57 15.84
C THR A 669 16.33 -2.19 16.44
N TYR A 670 16.24 -1.14 15.64
CA TYR A 670 16.41 0.22 16.15
C TYR A 670 15.64 1.24 15.31
N GLY A 671 15.06 2.25 15.99
CA GLY A 671 14.07 3.12 15.36
C GLY A 671 12.91 2.33 14.75
N SER A 672 12.53 1.20 15.36
CA SER A 672 11.71 0.17 14.73
C SER A 672 10.21 0.51 14.71
N PRO A 673 9.55 0.57 13.53
CA PRO A 673 8.10 0.77 13.43
C PRO A 673 7.30 -0.54 13.60
N ILE A 674 7.96 -1.65 13.95
CA ILE A 674 7.39 -3.01 13.88
C ILE A 674 6.15 -3.17 14.76
N GLU A 675 6.13 -2.61 15.98
CA GLU A 675 4.93 -2.60 16.82
C GLU A 675 4.06 -1.37 16.52
N ARG A 676 4.67 -0.19 16.62
CA ARG A 676 3.98 1.11 16.58
C ARG A 676 3.20 1.37 15.30
N LEU A 677 3.66 0.84 14.16
CA LEU A 677 2.98 0.91 12.88
C LEU A 677 2.49 -0.47 12.45
N TYR A 678 3.40 -1.42 12.26
CA TYR A 678 3.05 -2.70 11.62
C TYR A 678 2.15 -3.57 12.51
N GLY A 679 2.43 -3.65 13.81
CA GLY A 679 1.63 -4.44 14.75
C GLY A 679 0.21 -3.92 14.95
N ARG A 680 0.02 -2.60 14.86
CA ARG A 680 -1.31 -1.97 14.95
C ARG A 680 -2.12 -2.15 13.67
N TRP A 681 -1.52 -1.91 12.50
CA TRP A 681 -2.24 -1.87 11.23
C TRP A 681 -2.31 -3.23 10.51
N PHE A 682 -1.38 -4.15 10.78
CA PHE A 682 -1.31 -5.50 10.20
C PHE A 682 -1.25 -6.57 11.31
N PRO A 683 -2.24 -6.60 12.23
CA PRO A 683 -2.20 -7.40 13.45
C PRO A 683 -2.09 -8.90 13.20
N ALA A 684 -2.61 -9.41 12.07
CA ALA A 684 -2.50 -10.82 11.70
C ALA A 684 -1.06 -11.26 11.36
N HIS A 685 -0.14 -10.32 11.14
CA HIS A 685 1.21 -10.60 10.65
C HIS A 685 2.29 -10.12 11.62
N PHE A 686 2.12 -8.92 12.20
CA PHE A 686 3.06 -8.27 13.13
C PHE A 686 2.43 -7.95 14.50
N GLY A 687 1.25 -8.50 14.82
CA GLY A 687 0.62 -8.27 16.12
C GLY A 687 1.41 -8.88 17.29
N PRO A 688 1.16 -8.46 18.54
CA PRO A 688 1.73 -9.03 19.76
C PRO A 688 2.00 -10.54 19.74
N ALA A 689 1.04 -11.37 19.33
CA ALA A 689 1.22 -12.82 19.30
C ALA A 689 2.29 -13.29 18.29
N ALA A 690 2.39 -12.62 17.13
CA ALA A 690 3.40 -12.92 16.13
C ALA A 690 4.79 -12.47 16.58
N LEU A 691 4.87 -11.30 17.22
CA LEU A 691 6.14 -10.78 17.75
C LEU A 691 6.63 -11.59 18.95
N ALA A 692 5.74 -12.06 19.83
CA ALA A 692 6.08 -13.00 20.90
C ALA A 692 6.63 -14.31 20.33
N ALA A 693 5.98 -14.88 19.31
CA ALA A 693 6.48 -16.08 18.64
C ALA A 693 7.84 -15.87 17.96
N LEU A 694 8.12 -14.68 17.42
CA LEU A 694 9.46 -14.35 16.90
C LEU A 694 10.50 -14.34 18.02
N HIS A 695 10.18 -13.74 19.17
CA HIS A 695 11.07 -13.69 20.32
C HIS A 695 11.40 -15.10 20.84
N GLU A 696 10.43 -16.01 20.87
CA GLU A 696 10.63 -17.41 21.24
C GLU A 696 11.43 -18.22 20.20
N ASP A 697 11.26 -17.91 18.91
CA ASP A 697 11.89 -18.64 17.80
C ASP A 697 13.37 -18.25 17.56
N ILE A 698 13.75 -17.02 17.92
CA ILE A 698 15.09 -16.46 17.68
C ILE A 698 15.98 -16.61 18.90
N ALA A 699 17.31 -16.63 18.73
CA ALA A 699 18.23 -16.85 19.84
C ALA A 699 18.18 -15.73 20.90
N CYS A 700 18.22 -14.48 20.44
CA CYS A 700 18.08 -13.30 21.28
C CYS A 700 17.68 -12.09 20.43
N TRP A 701 16.95 -11.15 21.04
CA TRP A 701 16.46 -9.95 20.37
C TRP A 701 16.63 -8.73 21.29
N ARG A 702 17.17 -7.63 20.74
CA ARG A 702 17.16 -6.31 21.35
C ARG A 702 16.56 -5.23 20.44
N ASN A 703 15.83 -4.29 21.02
CA ASN A 703 15.26 -3.11 20.38
C ASN A 703 15.73 -1.80 21.03
N LEU A 704 16.20 -0.86 20.21
CA LEU A 704 16.64 0.48 20.61
C LEU A 704 15.68 1.56 20.08
N TYR A 705 15.27 2.50 20.94
CA TYR A 705 14.35 3.56 20.55
C TYR A 705 14.57 4.84 21.36
N ARG A 706 14.09 5.97 20.82
CA ARG A 706 14.09 7.29 21.48
C ARG A 706 12.65 7.80 21.63
N LEU A 707 12.39 8.58 22.68
CA LEU A 707 11.07 9.22 22.89
C LEU A 707 10.76 10.33 21.87
N THR A 708 11.80 10.88 21.25
CA THR A 708 11.74 11.90 20.19
C THR A 708 11.53 11.30 18.80
N ASP A 709 11.58 9.97 18.64
CA ASP A 709 11.42 9.29 17.36
C ASP A 709 9.92 9.21 16.97
N PRO A 710 9.49 9.86 15.87
CA PRO A 710 8.09 9.82 15.44
C PRO A 710 7.69 8.50 14.75
N ILE A 711 8.64 7.63 14.42
CA ILE A 711 8.41 6.40 13.64
C ILE A 711 8.68 5.18 14.51
N GLY A 712 9.86 5.13 15.12
CA GLY A 712 10.30 4.07 16.01
C GLY A 712 9.60 4.09 17.37
N GLY A 713 9.63 2.95 18.05
CA GLY A 713 9.12 2.84 19.42
C GLY A 713 9.46 1.48 20.05
N PRO A 714 9.03 1.25 21.30
CA PRO A 714 9.19 -0.03 21.96
C PRO A 714 8.35 -1.11 21.27
N VAL A 715 8.82 -2.37 21.29
CA VAL A 715 8.11 -3.56 20.80
C VAL A 715 7.05 -4.02 21.81
N ARG A 716 7.24 -3.72 23.10
CA ARG A 716 6.28 -3.92 24.18
C ARG A 716 5.84 -5.38 24.36
N LEU A 717 6.79 -6.30 24.34
CA LEU A 717 6.56 -7.70 24.73
C LEU A 717 6.65 -7.82 26.26
N SER A 718 5.62 -8.40 26.89
CA SER A 718 5.61 -8.71 28.32
C SER A 718 6.69 -9.75 28.60
N GLY A 719 7.76 -9.37 29.27
CA GLY A 719 8.74 -10.31 29.77
C GLY A 719 8.20 -10.95 31.04
N ASP A 720 7.57 -12.12 30.94
CA ASP A 720 7.40 -13.01 32.08
C ASP A 720 8.48 -14.13 31.98
N ASP A 721 9.38 -14.12 32.95
CA ASP A 721 10.18 -15.20 33.56
C ASP A 721 11.23 -16.05 32.81
N CYS A 722 11.52 -15.88 31.51
CA CYS A 722 12.52 -16.76 30.85
C CYS A 722 13.51 -16.11 29.87
N GLY A 723 13.65 -14.78 29.82
CA GLY A 723 14.61 -14.16 28.89
C GLY A 723 14.91 -12.67 29.11
N PRO A 724 15.99 -12.15 28.47
CA PRO A 724 16.31 -10.73 28.51
C PRO A 724 15.24 -9.90 27.79
N GLN A 725 14.83 -8.78 28.39
CA GLN A 725 13.80 -7.88 27.84
C GLN A 725 14.12 -7.49 26.39
N VAL A 726 13.15 -7.52 25.48
CA VAL A 726 13.39 -7.12 24.08
C VAL A 726 13.71 -5.63 23.98
N ASP A 727 13.00 -4.78 24.72
CA ASP A 727 13.23 -3.34 24.70
C ASP A 727 14.34 -2.95 25.68
N ARG A 728 15.32 -2.16 25.21
CA ARG A 728 16.21 -1.39 26.10
C ARG A 728 15.41 -0.19 26.66
N GLU A 729 15.84 0.35 27.79
CA GLU A 729 15.37 1.67 28.22
C GLU A 729 15.54 2.72 27.09
N PRO A 730 14.64 3.71 26.99
CA PRO A 730 14.72 4.73 25.95
C PRO A 730 16.10 5.40 25.94
N LEU A 731 16.71 5.50 24.77
CA LEU A 731 17.97 6.22 24.61
C LEU A 731 17.73 7.71 24.86
N ALA A 732 18.66 8.35 25.57
CA ALA A 732 18.66 9.79 25.76
C ALA A 732 18.75 10.50 24.40
N ASP A 733 17.90 11.50 24.19
CA ASP A 733 17.95 12.35 23.00
C ASP A 733 17.53 13.78 23.35
N PRO A 734 18.46 14.74 23.32
CA PRO A 734 19.88 14.63 22.91
C PRO A 734 20.75 13.83 23.91
N LEU A 735 21.86 13.24 23.44
CA LEU A 735 22.83 12.52 24.30
C LEU A 735 23.30 13.34 25.52
N ALA A 736 23.42 14.67 25.36
CA ALA A 736 23.68 15.60 26.45
C ALA A 736 22.74 16.80 26.40
N TYR A 737 22.16 17.16 27.54
CA TYR A 737 21.30 18.34 27.67
C TYR A 737 22.07 19.65 27.43
N GLY A 738 23.28 19.74 27.97
CA GLY A 738 24.10 20.95 27.98
C GLY A 738 25.35 20.81 27.13
N ARG A 739 26.42 21.46 27.57
CA ARG A 739 27.79 21.15 27.16
C ARG A 739 28.44 20.35 28.29
N THR A 740 29.21 19.34 27.95
CA THR A 740 30.06 18.58 28.87
C THR A 740 31.47 18.51 28.29
N GLU A 741 32.45 17.96 29.02
CA GLU A 741 33.80 17.76 28.46
C GLU A 741 33.78 16.80 27.26
N GLU A 742 32.97 15.74 27.33
CA GLU A 742 32.76 14.78 26.24
C GLU A 742 31.90 15.34 25.09
N HIS A 743 31.00 16.29 25.41
CA HIS A 743 30.11 16.94 24.45
C HIS A 743 30.20 18.47 24.56
N PRO A 744 31.32 19.08 24.12
CA PRO A 744 31.56 20.52 24.30
C PRO A 744 30.66 21.39 23.40
N LEU A 745 30.05 20.79 22.38
CA LEU A 745 29.07 21.43 21.50
C LEU A 745 27.66 20.93 21.82
N PRO A 746 26.61 21.75 21.61
CA PRO A 746 25.24 21.33 21.85
C PRO A 746 24.88 20.06 21.06
N ALA A 747 24.66 18.96 21.77
CA ALA A 747 24.22 17.71 21.15
C ALA A 747 22.86 17.91 20.41
N PRO A 748 22.75 17.48 19.14
CA PRO A 748 21.54 17.62 18.35
C PRO A 748 20.43 16.70 18.87
N ILE A 749 19.18 17.08 18.58
CA ILE A 749 18.02 16.17 18.74
C ILE A 749 17.98 15.29 17.49
N LEU A 750 18.30 14.01 17.64
CA LEU A 750 18.49 13.09 16.52
C LEU A 750 17.18 12.43 16.05
N GLY A 751 16.21 12.24 16.95
CA GLY A 751 14.94 11.59 16.66
C GLY A 751 15.15 10.21 16.02
N HIS A 752 14.70 10.05 14.77
CA HIS A 752 14.75 8.79 14.02
C HIS A 752 16.12 8.44 13.39
N SER A 753 17.11 9.33 13.48
CA SER A 753 18.38 9.21 12.74
C SER A 753 19.54 8.78 13.62
N ASP A 754 20.61 8.25 13.03
CA ASP A 754 21.92 8.06 13.69
C ASP A 754 21.88 7.29 15.02
N TYR A 755 21.13 6.18 15.05
CA TYR A 755 21.14 5.23 16.17
C TYR A 755 22.48 4.49 16.30
N GLN A 756 23.17 4.23 15.19
CA GLN A 756 24.47 3.52 15.19
C GLN A 756 25.61 4.33 15.82
N ALA A 757 25.45 5.65 15.90
CA ALA A 757 26.41 6.54 16.55
C ALA A 757 26.25 6.56 18.07
N ASP A 758 25.16 6.00 18.60
CA ASP A 758 24.91 5.88 20.02
C ASP A 758 25.76 4.74 20.61
N PRO A 759 26.53 4.95 21.70
CA PRO A 759 27.34 3.90 22.31
C PRO A 759 26.54 2.63 22.65
N ALA A 760 25.27 2.81 23.01
CA ALA A 760 24.32 1.72 23.29
C ALA A 760 24.20 0.71 22.15
N PHE A 761 24.38 1.14 20.91
CA PHE A 761 24.26 0.29 19.73
C PHE A 761 25.35 -0.79 19.71
N ALA A 762 26.61 -0.37 19.88
CA ALA A 762 27.75 -1.27 19.87
C ALA A 762 27.70 -2.23 21.08
N GLU A 763 27.39 -1.69 22.27
CA GLU A 763 27.22 -2.48 23.50
C GLU A 763 26.24 -3.65 23.31
N GLU A 764 25.02 -3.36 22.84
CA GLU A 764 23.98 -4.38 22.70
C GLU A 764 24.29 -5.37 21.58
N ARG A 765 24.93 -4.94 20.49
CA ARG A 765 25.41 -5.84 19.44
C ARG A 765 26.41 -6.85 19.99
N GLU A 766 27.42 -6.39 20.74
CA GLU A 766 28.41 -7.29 21.33
C GLU A 766 27.77 -8.24 22.36
N MET A 767 26.82 -7.77 23.17
CA MET A 767 26.06 -8.63 24.09
C MET A 767 25.26 -9.71 23.35
N LEU A 768 24.62 -9.37 22.22
CA LEU A 768 23.89 -10.33 21.40
C LEU A 768 24.83 -11.40 20.81
N LEU A 769 26.00 -10.99 20.28
CA LEU A 769 27.03 -11.90 19.77
C LEU A 769 27.62 -12.80 20.86
N GLY A 770 27.79 -12.26 22.07
CA GLY A 770 28.24 -13.00 23.24
C GLY A 770 27.27 -14.12 23.62
N ARG A 771 25.95 -13.84 23.58
CA ARG A 771 24.89 -14.84 23.89
C ARG A 771 24.78 -15.96 22.86
N LEU A 772 25.26 -15.76 21.64
CA LEU A 772 25.31 -16.80 20.62
C LEU A 772 26.46 -17.81 20.81
N ARG A 773 27.36 -17.60 21.79
CA ARG A 773 28.42 -18.56 22.11
C ARG A 773 27.82 -19.82 22.77
N PRO A 774 28.16 -21.05 22.32
CA PRO A 774 27.71 -22.25 23.02
C PRO A 774 28.30 -22.29 24.44
N GLU A 775 27.48 -22.61 25.43
CA GLU A 775 27.93 -22.79 26.82
C GLU A 775 29.12 -23.77 26.85
N LEU A 776 30.26 -23.29 27.35
CA LEU A 776 31.36 -24.17 27.72
C LEU A 776 30.86 -25.07 28.87
N PRO A 777 31.05 -26.40 28.81
CA PRO A 777 30.70 -27.25 29.93
C PRO A 777 31.48 -26.80 31.16
N VAL A 778 30.75 -26.38 32.20
CA VAL A 778 31.30 -26.06 33.51
C VAL A 778 32.07 -27.29 33.99
N GLN A 779 33.40 -27.18 34.08
CA GLN A 779 34.20 -28.18 34.79
C GLN A 779 33.72 -28.18 36.23
N ARG A 780 33.03 -29.27 36.63
CA ARG A 780 32.81 -29.57 38.05
C ARG A 780 34.19 -29.80 38.66
N THR A 781 34.68 -28.83 39.41
CA THR A 781 35.76 -29.01 40.38
C THR A 781 35.26 -29.83 41.55
#